data_AF-A0A8H3F0M3-F1
#
_entry.id   AF-A0A8H3F0M3-F1
#
_cell.length_a   1.000
_cell.length_b   1.000
_cell.length_c   1.000
_cell.angle_alpha   90.00
_cell.angle_beta   90.00
_cell.angle_gamma   90.00
#
_symmetry.space_group_name_H-M   'P 1'
#
loop_
_entity.id
_entity.type
_entity.pdbx_description
1 polymer ?
#
loop_
_entity_poly.entity_id
_entity_poly.type
_entity_poly.pdbx_seq_one_letter_code
_entity_poly.pdbx_strand_id
1 'polypeptide(L)'
;MLRSPFSSAVAGWSPAYAAALALVAIQVGIGIVYKIAQKGGSYTFSTSSSITISEFLKCALSTFLFYRECRRRHAARGFAYQATPPTPERLSLEEKDDSRTFSETSTLEEGKDGSEDHVKIPLSPGTRGEELTLEEFWNYCKNEVPMETKYGFFQLALLYALINNTIFVAYKLADPGTIQLLKSGITLVTALVMLFALGTRIVKLQWIAIIIQICGLMVTQYHPDTGASYPLSTYTLLIFQTFLSASAGVYNQSLCKRGTASLHGDNQTLYASGAAINLIIHVVMKFLKSDEPSFFTGYNSIGAIMVVLSNVFIGLAITAVYKYADAIIKCFATAVSTGILLYLSPILFGAEMSFLVLPGTLVVFISTWLYMEAAPPKPAPKSIPEQAPPTMLSQASERISAEHWNRKVTTGLSTFLTIVIIVWLSLGNAHMPDKGASKVTEVDALESNSTVTKLESPFKNSMAFIRINGDRRERIPTVMGYEPFFREIHISMPNLTPNKHQLNLTHDSFEQTFTAYKALGDTMKLILDAPANESASKIDGIFFFHFDIWLDPMAFAHEDFENIWLPDMEGPRYLCMTEKTRDEVMGDWFWFDRGAQYPAIDAAREVHDRFGQDFRMKGDEFCAGWADLYYIPRRFFADWIILSTIYASHDVFHELAVASMARVIDISRRTHPTLPVMTHFGDCWGGCCSGYPKGPEILWKRCGHHLNYLNQEHVKTQYGRLEREAKMLGTNITEVARGKEDELRMLKELGGLMEKVGGDTGIEDSWSKHW
;
A
#
# COMPACT_ATOMS: atom_id res chain seq x y z
N MET A 1 33.60 42.02 1.64
CA MET A 1 33.15 41.13 2.74
C MET A 1 31.63 41.00 2.65
N LEU A 2 31.13 39.87 2.12
CA LEU A 2 29.78 39.32 2.29
C LEU A 2 29.71 38.05 1.41
N ARG A 3 30.54 37.04 1.77
CA ARG A 3 30.31 35.66 1.34
C ARG A 3 29.45 35.02 2.42
N SER A 4 28.29 34.51 2.03
CA SER A 4 27.35 33.85 2.93
C SER A 4 28.00 32.66 3.66
N PRO A 5 27.72 32.44 4.95
CA PRO A 5 28.27 31.32 5.73
C PRO A 5 27.82 29.92 5.26
N PHE A 6 26.90 29.83 4.30
CA PHE A 6 26.48 28.57 3.67
C PHE A 6 27.49 28.02 2.64
N SER A 7 28.37 28.86 2.09
CA SER A 7 29.30 28.44 1.03
C SER A 7 30.52 27.68 1.56
N SER A 8 30.87 27.85 2.84
CA SER A 8 32.07 27.25 3.45
C SER A 8 31.82 25.86 4.03
N ALA A 9 30.58 25.51 4.40
CA ALA A 9 30.25 24.17 4.92
C ALA A 9 30.18 23.10 3.83
N VAL A 10 29.81 23.47 2.59
CA VAL A 10 29.69 22.55 1.44
C VAL A 10 31.03 22.32 0.73
N ALA A 11 32.05 23.15 1.00
CA ALA A 11 33.32 23.14 0.30
C ALA A 11 34.20 21.90 0.58
N GLY A 12 33.89 21.09 1.60
CA GLY A 12 34.61 19.87 1.95
C GLY A 12 33.93 18.57 1.52
N TRP A 13 32.72 18.61 0.96
CA TRP A 13 31.94 17.41 0.70
C TRP A 13 32.16 16.92 -0.73
N SER A 14 32.37 15.60 -0.89
CA SER A 14 32.46 15.02 -2.23
C SER A 14 31.12 15.25 -2.97
N PRO A 15 31.13 15.51 -4.29
CA PRO A 15 29.89 15.72 -5.06
C PRO A 15 28.86 14.59 -4.91
N ALA A 16 29.32 13.37 -4.61
CA ALA A 16 28.48 12.21 -4.34
C ALA A 16 27.68 12.36 -3.03
N TYR A 17 28.33 12.82 -1.95
CA TYR A 17 27.67 13.06 -0.65
C TYR A 17 26.63 14.17 -0.75
N ALA A 18 26.99 15.27 -1.42
CA ALA A 18 26.08 16.40 -1.63
C ALA A 18 24.83 15.98 -2.42
N ALA A 19 25.00 15.19 -3.50
CA ALA A 19 23.87 14.68 -4.28
C ALA A 19 22.98 13.73 -3.46
N ALA A 20 23.57 12.82 -2.68
CA ALA A 20 22.82 11.89 -1.83
C ALA A 20 22.01 12.61 -0.74
N LEU A 21 22.60 13.60 -0.07
CA LEU A 21 21.91 14.36 0.97
C LEU A 21 20.83 15.28 0.40
N ALA A 22 21.05 15.86 -0.78
CA ALA A 22 20.01 16.58 -1.50
C ALA A 22 18.83 15.65 -1.84
N LEU A 23 19.10 14.42 -2.29
CA LEU A 23 18.06 13.43 -2.53
C LEU A 23 17.28 13.09 -1.25
N VAL A 24 17.97 12.92 -0.11
CA VAL A 24 17.31 12.66 1.18
C VAL A 24 16.36 13.80 1.56
N ALA A 25 16.85 15.03 1.54
CA ALA A 25 16.06 16.20 1.91
C ALA A 25 14.83 16.36 1.00
N ILE A 26 15.01 16.22 -0.31
CA ILE A 26 13.92 16.31 -1.29
C ILE A 26 12.91 15.19 -1.05
N GLN A 27 13.37 13.94 -0.86
CA GLN A 27 12.48 12.79 -0.71
C GLN A 27 11.66 12.86 0.59
N VAL A 28 12.26 13.31 1.70
CA VAL A 28 11.53 13.55 2.96
C VAL A 28 10.48 14.66 2.79
N GLY A 29 10.86 15.80 2.19
CA GLY A 29 9.92 16.90 1.94
C GLY A 29 8.73 16.46 1.08
N ILE A 30 9.00 15.67 0.03
CA ILE A 30 7.96 15.11 -0.84
C ILE A 30 7.03 14.15 -0.09
N GLY A 31 7.58 13.30 0.78
CA GLY A 31 6.76 12.38 1.59
C GLY A 31 5.75 13.13 2.47
N ILE A 32 6.17 14.25 3.08
CA ILE A 32 5.30 15.13 3.87
C ILE A 32 4.24 15.79 2.98
N VAL A 33 4.66 16.36 1.85
CA VAL A 33 3.73 16.99 0.88
C VAL A 33 2.69 15.99 0.37
N TYR A 34 3.10 14.76 0.08
CA TYR A 34 2.20 13.71 -0.40
C TYR A 34 1.17 13.33 0.66
N LYS A 35 1.56 13.28 1.93
CA LYS A 35 0.64 13.02 3.04
C LYS A 35 -0.36 14.17 3.26
N ILE A 36 0.11 15.43 3.20
CA ILE A 36 -0.75 16.62 3.32
C ILE A 36 -1.70 16.75 2.12
N ALA A 37 -1.28 16.33 0.93
CA ALA A 37 -2.09 16.41 -0.28
C ALA A 37 -3.23 15.37 -0.36
N GLN A 38 -3.24 14.35 0.51
CA GLN A 38 -4.32 13.36 0.58
C GLN A 38 -5.54 13.91 1.33
N LYS A 39 -6.71 13.95 0.69
CA LYS A 39 -8.01 14.17 1.35
C LYS A 39 -8.81 12.87 1.32
N GLY A 40 -9.12 12.29 2.49
CA GLY A 40 -9.90 11.04 2.58
C GLY A 40 -9.24 9.83 1.90
N GLY A 41 -7.90 9.78 1.85
CA GLY A 41 -7.16 8.64 1.29
C GLY A 41 -7.16 8.51 -0.24
N SER A 42 -7.77 9.44 -0.98
CA SER A 42 -7.84 9.40 -2.46
C SER A 42 -7.17 10.63 -3.10
N TYR A 43 -6.61 10.44 -4.30
CA TYR A 43 -6.10 11.52 -5.15
C TYR A 43 -7.17 11.86 -6.19
N THR A 44 -7.54 13.14 -6.31
CA THR A 44 -8.62 13.61 -7.18
C THR A 44 -8.20 13.84 -8.64
N PHE A 45 -7.07 13.31 -9.09
CA PHE A 45 -6.50 13.55 -10.42
C PHE A 45 -6.07 12.25 -11.09
N SER A 46 -6.08 12.21 -12.43
CA SER A 46 -5.59 11.02 -13.16
C SER A 46 -4.09 10.83 -12.95
N THR A 47 -3.72 9.61 -12.56
CA THR A 47 -2.32 9.25 -12.35
C THR A 47 -1.54 9.28 -13.67
N SER A 48 -2.16 8.88 -14.78
CA SER A 48 -1.57 8.92 -16.13
C SER A 48 -1.27 10.35 -16.62
N SER A 49 -2.21 11.29 -16.42
CA SER A 49 -1.98 12.69 -16.76
C SER A 49 -0.88 13.32 -15.88
N SER A 50 -0.82 12.94 -14.60
CA SER A 50 0.18 13.48 -13.66
C SER A 50 1.60 13.13 -14.05
N ILE A 51 1.84 11.88 -14.50
CA ILE A 51 3.15 11.44 -14.97
C ILE A 51 3.53 12.23 -16.22
N THR A 52 2.61 12.36 -17.18
CA THR A 52 2.87 13.09 -18.42
C THR A 52 3.21 14.55 -18.18
N ILE A 53 2.45 15.24 -17.33
CA ILE A 53 2.68 16.64 -16.95
C ILE A 53 4.02 16.78 -16.22
N SER A 54 4.33 15.89 -15.27
CA SER A 54 5.60 15.91 -14.55
C SER A 54 6.80 15.70 -15.49
N GLU A 55 6.74 14.77 -16.44
CA GLU A 55 7.82 14.56 -17.42
C GLU A 55 8.01 15.78 -18.34
N PHE A 56 6.91 16.40 -18.78
CA PHE A 56 6.97 17.64 -19.56
C PHE A 56 7.63 18.78 -18.78
N LEU A 57 7.24 18.99 -17.51
CA LEU A 57 7.83 20.03 -16.67
C LEU A 57 9.31 19.77 -16.35
N LYS A 58 9.71 18.51 -16.14
CA LYS A 58 11.12 18.13 -16.02
C LYS A 58 11.90 18.45 -17.28
N CYS A 59 11.32 18.17 -18.46
CA CYS A 59 11.92 18.51 -19.75
C CYS A 59 12.08 20.03 -19.90
N ALA A 60 11.05 20.80 -19.58
CA ALA A 60 11.08 22.26 -19.66
C ALA A 60 12.14 22.86 -18.73
N LEU A 61 12.18 22.41 -17.47
CA LEU A 61 13.18 22.86 -16.49
C LEU A 61 14.60 22.46 -16.89
N SER A 62 14.79 21.23 -17.39
CA SER A 62 16.09 20.76 -17.88
C SER A 62 16.56 21.55 -19.10
N THR A 63 15.65 21.86 -20.02
CA THR A 63 15.91 22.70 -21.19
C THR A 63 16.31 24.12 -20.77
N PHE A 64 15.63 24.70 -19.78
CA PHE A 64 15.98 26.01 -19.22
C PHE A 64 17.36 26.02 -18.56
N LEU A 65 17.67 25.00 -17.75
CA LEU A 65 18.98 24.86 -17.10
C LEU A 65 20.09 24.65 -18.13
N PHE A 66 19.82 23.84 -19.16
CA PHE A 66 20.74 23.63 -20.27
C PHE A 66 20.96 24.90 -21.08
N TYR A 67 19.91 25.68 -21.37
CA TYR A 67 20.03 26.99 -22.01
C TYR A 67 20.90 27.94 -21.19
N ARG A 68 20.73 27.98 -19.86
CA ARG A 68 21.55 28.81 -18.98
C ARG A 68 23.02 28.38 -19.00
N GLU A 69 23.27 27.07 -19.05
CA GLU A 69 24.61 26.51 -19.19
C GLU A 69 25.24 26.83 -20.55
N CYS A 70 24.52 26.62 -21.65
CA CYS A 70 24.93 26.96 -23.01
C CYS A 70 25.24 28.45 -23.13
N ARG A 71 24.39 29.33 -22.60
CA ARG A 71 24.63 30.78 -22.59
C ARG A 71 25.91 31.14 -21.82
N ARG A 72 26.19 30.46 -20.70
CA ARG A 72 27.43 30.64 -19.94
C ARG A 72 28.65 30.14 -20.72
N ARG A 73 28.55 28.98 -21.37
CA ARG A 73 29.60 28.41 -22.25
C ARG A 73 29.86 29.32 -23.46
N HIS A 74 28.80 29.90 -24.05
CA HIS A 74 28.87 30.82 -25.18
C HIS A 74 29.56 32.13 -24.79
N ALA A 75 29.15 32.75 -23.68
CA ALA A 75 29.81 33.93 -23.14
C ALA A 75 31.30 33.68 -22.87
N ALA A 76 31.65 32.53 -22.27
CA ALA A 76 33.04 32.15 -22.01
C ALA A 76 33.87 31.94 -23.30
N ARG A 77 33.26 31.41 -24.37
CA ARG A 77 33.91 31.28 -25.69
C ARG A 77 34.13 32.63 -26.37
N GLY A 78 33.18 33.56 -26.24
CA GLY A 78 33.33 34.94 -26.73
C GLY A 78 34.52 35.67 -26.08
N PHE A 79 34.73 35.48 -24.76
CA PHE A 79 35.90 36.02 -24.06
C PHE A 79 37.22 35.35 -24.47
N ALA A 80 37.22 34.04 -24.77
CA ALA A 80 38.43 33.33 -25.20
C ALA A 80 38.87 33.74 -26.62
N TYR A 81 37.93 34.06 -27.51
CA TYR A 81 38.23 34.53 -28.88
C TYR A 81 38.78 35.97 -28.90
N GLN A 82 38.45 36.78 -27.90
CA GLN A 82 39.02 38.12 -27.71
C GLN A 82 40.41 38.11 -27.03
N ALA A 83 40.86 36.97 -26.51
CA ALA A 83 42.08 36.85 -25.71
C ALA A 83 43.27 36.15 -26.42
N THR A 84 43.29 36.11 -27.76
CA THR A 84 44.46 35.63 -28.54
C THR A 84 45.33 36.79 -29.07
N PRO A 85 46.68 36.66 -29.06
CA PRO A 85 47.66 37.76 -29.14
C PRO A 85 47.92 38.28 -30.57
N PRO A 86 48.57 39.45 -30.75
CA PRO A 86 48.93 39.94 -32.07
C PRO A 86 49.99 39.05 -32.74
N THR A 87 49.89 39.04 -34.06
CA THR A 87 50.62 38.34 -35.14
C THR A 87 52.15 38.21 -34.95
N PRO A 88 52.78 37.12 -35.46
CA PRO A 88 54.21 36.87 -35.29
C PRO A 88 55.04 37.76 -36.22
N GLU A 89 55.85 38.65 -35.64
CA GLU A 89 56.96 39.30 -36.32
C GLU A 89 58.23 38.48 -36.08
N ARG A 90 58.90 38.09 -37.17
CA ARG A 90 60.20 37.42 -37.16
C ARG A 90 61.20 38.26 -36.37
N LEU A 91 61.93 37.64 -35.44
CA LEU A 91 63.37 37.87 -35.27
C LEU A 91 63.99 36.74 -34.42
N SER A 92 65.06 36.19 -34.97
CA SER A 92 65.97 35.17 -34.47
C SER A 92 66.70 35.58 -33.19
N LEU A 93 67.03 34.61 -32.32
CA LEU A 93 68.40 34.17 -31.97
C LEU A 93 68.43 33.41 -30.61
N GLU A 94 69.17 32.30 -30.64
CA GLU A 94 70.07 31.72 -29.60
C GLU A 94 69.56 31.27 -28.21
N GLU A 95 69.52 29.94 -28.06
CA GLU A 95 70.36 29.07 -27.19
C GLU A 95 70.55 29.32 -25.66
N LYS A 96 70.62 28.17 -24.94
CA LYS A 96 70.98 27.85 -23.54
C LYS A 96 69.84 27.77 -22.52
N ASP A 97 69.47 26.59 -21.99
CA ASP A 97 70.23 25.63 -21.15
C ASP A 97 70.62 26.27 -19.80
N ASP A 98 69.89 25.97 -18.73
CA ASP A 98 70.45 25.18 -17.62
C ASP A 98 69.44 24.87 -16.49
N SER A 99 69.88 23.90 -15.71
CA SER A 99 69.23 23.08 -14.70
C SER A 99 69.32 23.62 -13.25
N ARG A 100 68.52 23.02 -12.34
CA ARG A 100 68.76 22.75 -10.88
C ARG A 100 67.84 23.42 -9.83
N THR A 101 66.94 22.60 -9.29
CA THR A 101 66.82 22.05 -7.91
C THR A 101 67.19 22.87 -6.65
N PHE A 102 66.34 22.67 -5.61
CA PHE A 102 66.63 22.62 -4.15
C PHE A 102 66.50 23.94 -3.34
N SER A 103 66.05 24.03 -2.08
CA SER A 103 65.17 23.34 -1.12
C SER A 103 64.98 24.32 0.07
N GLU A 104 63.90 24.19 0.85
CA GLU A 104 63.69 24.49 2.31
C GLU A 104 64.37 25.73 2.97
N THR A 105 63.76 26.52 3.87
CA THR A 105 63.12 26.17 5.16
C THR A 105 62.64 27.46 5.88
N SER A 106 61.59 27.39 6.72
CA SER A 106 61.32 28.10 8.03
C SER A 106 61.50 29.64 8.15
N THR A 107 60.73 30.47 8.86
CA THR A 107 59.74 30.36 9.96
C THR A 107 59.18 31.76 10.26
N LEU A 108 57.92 31.84 10.70
CA LEU A 108 57.29 32.78 11.68
C LEU A 108 57.62 34.28 11.66
N GLU A 109 56.59 35.14 11.48
CA GLU A 109 55.98 35.98 12.55
C GLU A 109 54.84 36.88 12.03
N GLU A 110 53.92 37.20 12.92
CA GLU A 110 52.72 38.02 12.73
C GLU A 110 53.04 39.51 12.50
N GLY A 111 52.24 40.18 11.66
CA GLY A 111 52.27 41.64 11.54
C GLY A 111 51.22 42.17 10.57
N LYS A 112 50.15 42.75 11.11
CA LYS A 112 49.25 43.68 10.41
C LYS A 112 50.08 44.86 9.87
N ASP A 113 49.84 45.26 8.63
CA ASP A 113 49.18 46.52 8.23
C ASP A 113 49.58 46.89 6.79
N GLY A 114 48.67 47.55 6.09
CA GLY A 114 49.00 48.52 5.03
C GLY A 114 49.48 48.04 3.66
N SER A 115 48.55 48.08 2.70
CA SER A 115 48.77 48.62 1.35
C SER A 115 49.63 47.84 0.37
N GLU A 116 48.99 47.08 -0.54
CA GLU A 116 49.54 46.89 -1.90
C GLU A 116 48.46 46.99 -2.97
N ASP A 117 48.85 47.69 -4.03
CA ASP A 117 48.08 48.18 -5.14
C ASP A 117 47.36 47.09 -5.94
N HIS A 118 46.04 47.18 -5.96
CA HIS A 118 45.26 46.61 -7.05
C HIS A 118 45.62 47.35 -8.34
N VAL A 119 46.45 46.73 -9.19
CA VAL A 119 46.51 47.03 -10.63
C VAL A 119 45.10 46.82 -11.20
N LYS A 120 44.33 47.91 -11.21
CA LYS A 120 43.04 48.01 -11.90
C LYS A 120 43.32 48.01 -13.39
N ILE A 121 43.21 46.85 -14.02
CA ILE A 121 42.94 46.81 -15.45
C ILE A 121 41.56 47.46 -15.64
N PRO A 122 41.43 48.54 -16.42
CA PRO A 122 40.18 49.26 -16.54
C PRO A 122 39.17 48.39 -17.30
N LEU A 123 38.09 47.98 -16.62
CA LEU A 123 36.91 47.47 -17.29
C LEU A 123 36.31 48.62 -18.12
N SER A 124 36.41 48.50 -19.44
CA SER A 124 35.59 49.30 -20.36
C SER A 124 34.12 48.87 -20.20
N PRO A 125 33.18 49.79 -19.92
CA PRO A 125 31.77 49.48 -19.85
C PRO A 125 31.17 49.57 -21.26
N GLY A 126 31.07 48.45 -21.97
CA GLY A 126 30.33 48.45 -23.24
C GLY A 126 30.70 47.39 -24.25
N THR A 127 30.36 46.14 -23.97
CA THR A 127 30.01 45.18 -25.03
C THR A 127 28.91 44.28 -24.49
N ARG A 128 27.68 44.51 -24.95
CA ARG A 128 26.58 43.56 -24.77
C ARG A 128 27.07 42.20 -25.27
N GLY A 129 27.23 41.24 -24.37
CA GLY A 129 27.55 39.87 -24.76
C GLY A 129 26.52 39.40 -25.77
N GLU A 130 26.97 38.88 -26.91
CA GLU A 130 26.11 38.34 -27.95
C GLU A 130 25.11 37.35 -27.32
N GLU A 131 23.82 37.67 -27.47
CA GLU A 131 22.75 36.80 -27.01
C GLU A 131 22.78 35.51 -27.83
N LEU A 132 22.78 34.36 -27.14
CA LEU A 132 22.76 33.04 -27.79
C LEU A 132 21.53 32.93 -28.67
N THR A 133 21.72 32.77 -29.98
CA THR A 133 20.59 32.65 -30.91
C THR A 133 19.87 31.30 -30.73
N LEU A 134 18.60 31.24 -31.16
CA LEU A 134 17.82 30.00 -31.09
C LEU A 134 18.42 28.87 -31.94
N GLU A 135 19.01 29.21 -33.09
CA GLU A 135 19.63 28.24 -33.99
C GLU A 135 20.91 27.64 -33.37
N GLU A 136 21.74 28.46 -32.73
CA GLU A 136 22.91 28.00 -31.99
C GLU A 136 22.51 27.11 -30.81
N PHE A 137 21.49 27.50 -30.05
CA PHE A 137 20.97 26.67 -28.95
C PHE A 137 20.41 25.34 -29.45
N TRP A 138 19.71 25.32 -30.58
CA TRP A 138 19.23 24.10 -31.21
C TRP A 138 20.39 23.19 -31.64
N ASN A 139 21.46 23.76 -32.18
CA ASN A 139 22.69 23.02 -32.52
C ASN A 139 23.37 22.44 -31.28
N TYR A 140 23.40 23.17 -30.15
CA TYR A 140 23.83 22.62 -28.87
C TYR A 140 22.97 21.42 -28.46
N CYS A 141 21.64 21.55 -28.47
CA CYS A 141 20.73 20.45 -28.12
C CYS A 141 20.93 19.22 -29.02
N LYS A 142 21.14 19.43 -30.32
CA LYS A 142 21.32 18.35 -31.30
C LYS A 142 22.65 17.61 -31.10
N ASN A 143 23.72 18.31 -30.70
CA ASN A 143 25.07 17.77 -30.70
C ASN A 143 25.62 17.40 -29.31
N GLU A 144 25.01 17.88 -28.21
CA GLU A 144 25.50 17.62 -26.84
C GLU A 144 25.44 16.12 -26.47
N VAL A 145 24.35 15.44 -26.82
CA VAL A 145 24.16 14.01 -26.53
C VAL A 145 24.38 13.19 -27.81
N PRO A 146 25.31 12.22 -27.81
CA PRO A 146 25.55 11.38 -28.98
C PRO A 146 24.33 10.50 -29.28
N MET A 147 24.14 10.18 -30.56
CA MET A 147 22.92 9.49 -31.03
C MET A 147 22.68 8.16 -30.31
N GLU A 148 23.75 7.42 -29.97
CA GLU A 148 23.63 6.15 -29.26
C GLU A 148 23.09 6.30 -27.85
N THR A 149 23.55 7.32 -27.13
CA THR A 149 23.05 7.65 -25.79
C THR A 149 21.61 8.16 -25.86
N LYS A 150 21.21 8.87 -26.93
CA LYS A 150 19.80 9.25 -27.15
C LYS A 150 18.88 8.05 -27.28
N TYR A 151 19.27 7.04 -28.07
CA TYR A 151 18.51 5.77 -28.15
C TYR A 151 18.43 5.06 -26.79
N GLY A 152 19.52 5.08 -26.03
CA GLY A 152 19.53 4.52 -24.67
C GLY A 152 18.56 5.25 -23.72
N PHE A 153 18.54 6.58 -23.74
CA PHE A 153 17.57 7.35 -22.95
C PHE A 153 16.12 7.11 -23.39
N PHE A 154 15.87 6.91 -24.69
CA PHE A 154 14.56 6.52 -25.18
C PHE A 154 14.11 5.15 -24.64
N GLN A 155 14.99 4.14 -24.70
CA GLN A 155 14.70 2.81 -24.12
C GLN A 155 14.49 2.89 -22.61
N LEU A 156 15.29 3.69 -21.92
CA LEU A 156 15.13 3.94 -20.49
C LEU A 156 13.77 4.59 -20.17
N ALA A 157 13.29 5.51 -21.01
CA ALA A 157 11.97 6.11 -20.85
C ALA A 157 10.83 5.08 -20.99
N LEU A 158 10.95 4.11 -21.91
CA LEU A 158 10.00 2.99 -22.00
C LEU A 158 10.00 2.13 -20.74
N LEU A 159 11.20 1.81 -20.21
CA LEU A 159 11.32 1.06 -18.96
C LEU A 159 10.68 1.81 -17.79
N TYR A 160 10.88 3.13 -17.69
CA TYR A 160 10.23 3.93 -16.65
C TYR A 160 8.71 4.02 -16.83
N ALA A 161 8.21 4.14 -18.07
CA ALA A 161 6.78 4.08 -18.33
C ALA A 161 6.19 2.73 -17.89
N LEU A 162 6.86 1.62 -18.18
CA LEU A 162 6.44 0.29 -17.73
C LEU A 162 6.47 0.17 -16.20
N ILE A 163 7.57 0.56 -15.55
CA ILE A 163 7.69 0.54 -14.08
C ILE A 163 6.58 1.35 -13.41
N ASN A 164 6.29 2.54 -13.94
CA ASN A 164 5.26 3.44 -13.42
C ASN A 164 3.84 2.89 -13.61
N ASN A 165 3.57 2.11 -14.66
CA ASN A 165 2.26 1.49 -14.85
C ASN A 165 2.11 0.18 -14.07
N THR A 166 3.14 -0.67 -14.06
CA THR A 166 3.12 -1.95 -13.35
C THR A 166 3.04 -1.78 -11.83
N ILE A 167 3.53 -0.67 -11.26
CA ILE A 167 3.34 -0.41 -9.81
C ILE A 167 1.86 -0.21 -9.43
N PHE A 168 1.04 0.36 -10.31
CA PHE A 168 -0.41 0.45 -10.05
C PHE A 168 -1.05 -0.93 -10.05
N VAL A 169 -0.64 -1.82 -10.96
CA VAL A 169 -1.08 -3.23 -10.96
C VAL A 169 -0.60 -3.94 -9.69
N ALA A 170 0.62 -3.68 -9.23
CA ALA A 170 1.11 -4.23 -7.97
C ALA A 170 0.23 -3.80 -6.80
N TYR A 171 -0.16 -2.52 -6.70
CA TYR A 171 -1.12 -2.04 -5.68
C TYR A 171 -2.53 -2.62 -5.82
N LYS A 172 -2.90 -3.10 -7.01
CA LYS A 172 -4.12 -3.88 -7.23
C LYS A 172 -3.96 -5.36 -6.91
N LEU A 173 -2.76 -5.89 -6.71
CA LEU A 173 -2.52 -7.32 -6.49
C LEU A 173 -2.03 -7.64 -5.06
N ALA A 174 -1.41 -6.68 -4.41
CA ALA A 174 -0.84 -6.83 -3.08
C ALA A 174 -1.01 -5.54 -2.27
N ASP A 175 -1.09 -5.70 -0.95
CA ASP A 175 -1.12 -4.59 -0.02
C ASP A 175 0.19 -3.78 -0.08
N PRO A 176 0.15 -2.48 0.25
CA PRO A 176 1.33 -1.61 0.25
C PRO A 176 2.49 -2.14 1.10
N GLY A 177 2.20 -2.80 2.23
CA GLY A 177 3.22 -3.35 3.15
C GLY A 177 4.01 -4.47 2.48
N THR A 178 3.34 -5.43 1.86
CA THR A 178 3.98 -6.53 1.10
C THR A 178 4.81 -6.01 -0.07
N ILE A 179 4.29 -5.03 -0.83
CA ILE A 179 5.03 -4.40 -1.93
C ILE A 179 6.30 -3.72 -1.38
N GLN A 180 6.19 -3.01 -0.26
CA GLN A 180 7.31 -2.29 0.35
C GLN A 180 8.34 -3.24 0.94
N LEU A 181 7.90 -4.36 1.52
CA LEU A 181 8.76 -5.42 2.03
C LEU A 181 9.56 -6.08 0.90
N LEU A 182 8.94 -6.44 -0.23
CA LEU A 182 9.67 -6.97 -1.39
C LEU A 182 10.63 -5.94 -1.98
N LYS A 183 10.21 -4.67 -2.06
CA LYS A 183 11.06 -3.58 -2.52
C LYS A 183 12.23 -3.27 -1.58
N SER A 184 12.23 -3.71 -0.33
CA SER A 184 13.39 -3.57 0.58
C SER A 184 14.64 -4.26 0.02
N GLY A 185 14.47 -5.33 -0.77
CA GLY A 185 15.54 -6.05 -1.46
C GLY A 185 16.15 -5.32 -2.66
N ILE A 186 15.60 -4.17 -3.08
CA ILE A 186 16.06 -3.47 -4.29
C ILE A 186 17.55 -3.08 -4.22
N THR A 187 18.08 -2.81 -3.03
CA THR A 187 19.50 -2.48 -2.84
C THR A 187 20.41 -3.65 -3.22
N LEU A 188 20.06 -4.87 -2.79
CA LEU A 188 20.80 -6.09 -3.14
C LEU A 188 20.71 -6.37 -4.63
N VAL A 189 19.51 -6.28 -5.21
CA VAL A 189 19.32 -6.52 -6.65
C VAL A 189 20.10 -5.48 -7.46
N THR A 190 20.11 -4.21 -7.04
CA THR A 190 20.92 -3.15 -7.66
C THR A 190 22.42 -3.47 -7.60
N ALA A 191 22.92 -3.95 -6.45
CA ALA A 191 24.31 -4.33 -6.29
C ALA A 191 24.70 -5.52 -7.18
N LEU A 192 23.83 -6.54 -7.29
CA LEU A 192 24.03 -7.67 -8.18
C LEU A 192 24.02 -7.23 -9.65
N VAL A 193 23.05 -6.40 -10.05
CA VAL A 193 22.98 -5.88 -11.42
C VAL A 193 24.20 -5.02 -11.73
N MET A 194 24.67 -4.17 -10.81
CA MET A 194 25.91 -3.40 -11.01
C MET A 194 27.15 -4.31 -11.16
N LEU A 195 27.24 -5.39 -10.38
CA LEU A 195 28.31 -6.38 -10.49
C LEU A 195 28.31 -7.08 -11.86
N PHE A 196 27.15 -7.55 -12.33
CA PHE A 196 27.04 -8.27 -13.60
C PHE A 196 27.08 -7.35 -14.83
N ALA A 197 26.46 -6.16 -14.77
CA ALA A 197 26.30 -5.26 -15.91
C ALA A 197 27.48 -4.30 -16.10
N LEU A 198 28.00 -3.73 -15.02
CA LEU A 198 29.10 -2.75 -15.07
C LEU A 198 30.44 -3.33 -14.61
N GLY A 199 30.47 -4.56 -14.07
CA GLY A 199 31.69 -5.13 -13.50
C GLY A 199 32.18 -4.39 -12.26
N THR A 200 31.28 -3.72 -11.53
CA THR A 200 31.67 -2.92 -10.36
C THR A 200 32.20 -3.80 -9.24
N ARG A 201 33.34 -3.42 -8.65
CA ARG A 201 33.91 -4.13 -7.49
C ARG A 201 33.35 -3.54 -6.21
N ILE A 202 32.62 -4.37 -5.45
CA ILE A 202 32.05 -4.00 -4.14
C ILE A 202 32.89 -4.67 -3.05
N VAL A 203 33.35 -3.89 -2.06
CA VAL A 203 34.20 -4.42 -0.99
C VAL A 203 33.38 -5.25 0.02
N LYS A 204 34.02 -6.16 0.76
CA LYS A 204 33.34 -7.04 1.72
C LYS A 204 32.50 -6.27 2.75
N LEU A 205 33.02 -5.15 3.25
CA LEU A 205 32.32 -4.32 4.24
C LEU A 205 31.07 -3.63 3.65
N GLN A 206 31.11 -3.27 2.36
CA GLN A 206 29.94 -2.75 1.64
C GLN A 206 28.87 -3.83 1.43
N TRP A 207 29.25 -5.08 1.16
CA TRP A 207 28.31 -6.20 1.13
C TRP A 207 27.62 -6.42 2.47
N ILE A 208 28.38 -6.37 3.57
CA ILE A 208 27.83 -6.46 4.93
C ILE A 208 26.82 -5.34 5.17
N ALA A 209 27.17 -4.10 4.82
CA ALA A 209 26.23 -2.98 4.92
C ALA A 209 24.94 -3.23 4.12
N ILE A 210 25.04 -3.66 2.85
CA ILE A 210 23.85 -3.95 2.04
C ILE A 210 22.92 -4.98 2.70
N ILE A 211 23.45 -6.04 3.29
CA ILE A 211 22.63 -7.05 3.98
C ILE A 211 22.00 -6.47 5.25
N ILE A 212 22.78 -5.76 6.08
CA ILE A 212 22.27 -5.10 7.29
C ILE A 212 21.16 -4.10 6.94
N GLN A 213 21.30 -3.38 5.83
CA GLN A 213 20.32 -2.40 5.34
C GLN A 213 18.97 -3.05 5.01
N ILE A 214 18.99 -4.23 4.38
CA ILE A 214 17.77 -4.98 4.04
C ILE A 214 17.09 -5.44 5.32
N CYS A 215 17.84 -6.00 6.27
CA CYS A 215 17.28 -6.42 7.55
C CYS A 215 16.62 -5.24 8.29
N GLY A 216 17.29 -4.08 8.34
CA GLY A 216 16.73 -2.87 8.94
C GLY A 216 15.42 -2.44 8.25
N LEU A 217 15.40 -2.40 6.92
CA LEU A 217 14.18 -2.07 6.17
C LEU A 217 13.06 -3.10 6.41
N MET A 218 13.36 -4.40 6.38
CA MET A 218 12.37 -5.44 6.65
C MET A 218 11.76 -5.27 8.05
N VAL A 219 12.58 -5.04 9.07
CA VAL A 219 12.11 -4.80 10.44
C VAL A 219 11.21 -3.57 10.52
N THR A 220 11.59 -2.45 9.88
CA THR A 220 10.75 -1.23 9.88
C THR A 220 9.42 -1.39 9.15
N GLN A 221 9.31 -2.30 8.19
CA GLN A 221 8.12 -2.48 7.35
C GLN A 221 7.27 -3.67 7.77
N TYR A 222 7.74 -4.45 8.75
CA TYR A 222 7.04 -5.63 9.24
C TYR A 222 5.87 -5.25 10.16
N HIS A 223 4.67 -5.66 9.77
CA HIS A 223 3.43 -5.45 10.51
C HIS A 223 2.83 -6.81 10.87
N PRO A 224 2.90 -7.24 12.15
CA PRO A 224 2.50 -8.59 12.57
C PRO A 224 1.00 -8.87 12.33
N ASP A 225 0.16 -7.83 12.34
CA ASP A 225 -1.30 -7.97 12.35
C ASP A 225 -1.92 -7.98 10.93
N THR A 226 -1.10 -7.86 9.87
CA THR A 226 -1.58 -7.66 8.49
C THR A 226 -1.15 -8.73 7.48
N GLY A 227 -0.72 -9.90 7.95
CA GLY A 227 -0.21 -10.97 7.10
C GLY A 227 -1.25 -11.54 6.13
N ALA A 228 -1.09 -11.27 4.83
CA ALA A 228 -1.82 -11.92 3.74
C ALA A 228 -0.86 -12.73 2.87
N SER A 229 -1.23 -13.98 2.56
CA SER A 229 -0.47 -14.84 1.65
C SER A 229 -0.98 -14.65 0.23
N TYR A 230 -0.10 -14.21 -0.68
CA TYR A 230 -0.45 -14.01 -2.09
C TYR A 230 -0.11 -15.22 -2.97
N PRO A 231 -0.77 -15.39 -4.12
CA PRO A 231 -0.37 -16.39 -5.11
C PRO A 231 1.09 -16.21 -5.55
N LEU A 232 1.76 -17.32 -5.92
CA LEU A 232 3.15 -17.30 -6.40
C LEU A 232 3.34 -16.37 -7.61
N SER A 233 2.32 -16.23 -8.46
CA SER A 233 2.31 -15.31 -9.60
C SER A 233 2.48 -13.86 -9.15
N THR A 234 1.80 -13.43 -8.08
CA THR A 234 1.92 -12.09 -7.51
C THR A 234 3.34 -11.84 -6.99
N TYR A 235 3.89 -12.76 -6.20
CA TYR A 235 5.28 -12.62 -5.73
C TYR A 235 6.28 -12.60 -6.89
N THR A 236 6.09 -13.44 -7.91
CA THR A 236 6.95 -13.47 -9.10
C THR A 236 6.89 -12.13 -9.85
N LEU A 237 5.70 -11.55 -10.00
CA LEU A 237 5.52 -10.23 -10.62
C LEU A 237 6.21 -9.13 -9.81
N LEU A 238 6.06 -9.13 -8.47
CA LEU A 238 6.70 -8.14 -7.59
C LEU A 238 8.23 -8.26 -7.61
N ILE A 239 8.77 -9.48 -7.62
CA ILE A 239 10.22 -9.74 -7.75
C ILE A 239 10.71 -9.24 -9.10
N PHE A 240 10.02 -9.60 -10.19
CA PHE A 240 10.35 -9.14 -11.53
C PHE A 240 10.32 -7.61 -11.64
N GLN A 241 9.31 -6.96 -11.04
CA GLN A 241 9.20 -5.50 -11.01
C GLN A 241 10.37 -4.86 -10.23
N THR A 242 10.77 -5.45 -9.12
CA THR A 242 11.92 -5.00 -8.33
C THR A 242 13.21 -5.13 -9.15
N PHE A 243 13.39 -6.24 -9.87
CA PHE A 243 14.51 -6.46 -10.78
C PHE A 243 14.53 -5.45 -11.94
N LEU A 244 13.38 -5.19 -12.56
CA LEU A 244 13.23 -4.21 -13.63
C LEU A 244 13.58 -2.80 -13.15
N SER A 245 13.12 -2.42 -11.96
CA SER A 245 13.42 -1.11 -11.36
C SER A 245 14.89 -0.95 -11.00
N ALA A 246 15.54 -2.00 -10.48
CA ALA A 246 16.99 -2.00 -10.22
C ALA A 246 17.78 -1.88 -11.52
N SER A 247 17.41 -2.67 -12.54
CA SER A 247 18.04 -2.67 -13.86
C SER A 247 17.93 -1.31 -14.56
N ALA A 248 16.76 -0.68 -14.54
CA ALA A 248 16.56 0.65 -15.10
C ALA A 248 17.41 1.71 -14.37
N GLY A 249 17.55 1.61 -13.04
CA GLY A 249 18.41 2.51 -12.26
C GLY A 249 19.89 2.38 -12.62
N VAL A 250 20.37 1.13 -12.75
CA VAL A 250 21.76 0.84 -13.14
C VAL A 250 22.03 1.25 -14.60
N TYR A 251 21.06 1.06 -15.48
CA TYR A 251 21.13 1.51 -16.87
C TYR A 251 21.19 3.03 -16.97
N ASN A 252 20.37 3.75 -16.18
CA ASN A 252 20.42 5.22 -16.11
C ASN A 252 21.79 5.73 -15.63
N GLN A 253 22.34 5.13 -14.58
CA GLN A 253 23.71 5.43 -14.14
C GLN A 253 24.72 5.23 -15.27
N SER A 254 24.65 4.10 -15.98
CA SER A 254 25.57 3.81 -17.08
C SER A 254 25.48 4.89 -18.16
N LEU A 255 24.27 5.29 -18.58
CA LEU A 255 24.06 6.33 -19.59
C LEU A 255 24.58 7.70 -19.14
N CYS A 256 24.26 8.12 -17.91
CA CYS A 256 24.73 9.39 -17.35
C CYS A 256 26.26 9.47 -17.27
N LYS A 257 26.95 8.33 -17.13
CA LYS A 257 28.41 8.24 -17.01
C LYS A 257 29.13 7.87 -18.31
N ARG A 258 28.40 7.53 -19.39
CA ARG A 258 28.96 7.05 -20.67
C ARG A 258 29.66 8.14 -21.49
N GLY A 259 29.55 9.42 -21.12
CA GLY A 259 30.22 10.52 -21.80
C GLY A 259 30.35 11.81 -20.97
N THR A 260 30.91 12.84 -21.59
CA THR A 260 31.13 14.17 -20.99
C THR A 260 29.96 15.15 -21.20
N ALA A 261 28.83 14.64 -21.70
CA ALA A 261 27.62 15.44 -21.92
C ALA A 261 27.16 16.14 -20.63
N SER A 262 26.59 17.34 -20.79
CA SER A 262 25.91 18.04 -19.71
C SER A 262 24.81 17.17 -19.10
N LEU A 263 24.75 17.16 -17.77
CA LEU A 263 23.66 16.56 -17.00
C LEU A 263 22.29 17.10 -17.44
N HIS A 264 22.22 18.38 -17.81
CA HIS A 264 20.96 19.00 -18.24
C HIS A 264 20.56 18.55 -19.65
N GLY A 265 21.52 18.31 -20.55
CA GLY A 265 21.27 17.75 -21.89
C GLY A 265 20.84 16.27 -21.86
N ASP A 266 21.48 15.48 -20.99
CA ASP A 266 21.09 14.09 -20.71
C ASP A 266 19.63 14.04 -20.21
N ASN A 267 19.32 14.84 -19.18
CA ASN A 267 17.97 14.98 -18.62
C ASN A 267 16.94 15.45 -19.66
N GLN A 268 17.26 16.46 -20.46
CA GLN A 268 16.39 16.97 -21.51
C GLN A 268 15.98 15.85 -22.48
N THR A 269 16.94 15.03 -22.91
CA THR A 269 16.69 13.91 -23.84
C THR A 269 15.80 12.83 -23.21
N LEU A 270 16.07 12.46 -21.96
CA LEU A 270 15.30 11.47 -21.22
C LEU A 270 13.84 11.91 -21.01
N TYR A 271 13.64 13.12 -20.48
CA TYR A 271 12.31 13.63 -20.15
C TYR A 271 11.50 13.99 -21.40
N ALA A 272 12.13 14.45 -22.48
CA ALA A 272 11.44 14.64 -23.76
C ALA A 272 10.88 13.30 -24.29
N SER A 273 11.69 12.24 -24.23
CA SER A 273 11.27 10.90 -24.62
C SER A 273 10.15 10.37 -23.70
N GLY A 274 10.29 10.56 -22.39
CA GLY A 274 9.30 10.17 -21.38
C GLY A 274 7.96 10.89 -21.55
N ALA A 275 7.98 12.21 -21.80
CA ALA A 275 6.77 12.98 -22.03
C ALA A 275 6.02 12.51 -23.29
N ALA A 276 6.75 12.25 -24.39
CA ALA A 276 6.16 11.75 -25.62
C ALA A 276 5.53 10.35 -25.44
N ILE A 277 6.25 9.42 -24.81
CA ILE A 277 5.76 8.05 -24.57
C ILE A 277 4.52 8.05 -23.67
N ASN A 278 4.55 8.79 -22.55
CA ASN A 278 3.41 8.83 -21.62
C ASN A 278 2.19 9.53 -22.23
N LEU A 279 2.41 10.55 -23.09
CA LEU A 279 1.31 11.17 -23.85
C LEU A 279 0.66 10.17 -24.82
N ILE A 280 1.46 9.38 -25.55
CA ILE A 280 0.93 8.33 -26.44
C ILE A 280 0.13 7.30 -25.64
N ILE A 281 0.67 6.84 -24.51
CA ILE A 281 -0.02 5.90 -23.61
C ILE A 281 -1.37 6.49 -23.17
N HIS A 282 -1.40 7.74 -22.71
CA HIS A 282 -2.63 8.40 -22.28
C HIS A 282 -3.67 8.48 -23.41
N VAL A 283 -3.24 8.88 -24.61
CA VAL A 283 -4.12 8.95 -25.78
C VAL A 283 -4.69 7.58 -26.14
N VAL A 284 -3.85 6.55 -26.19
CA VAL A 284 -4.28 5.16 -26.46
C VAL A 284 -5.27 4.69 -25.39
N MET A 285 -4.98 4.92 -24.11
CA MET A 285 -5.86 4.57 -23.00
C MET A 285 -7.21 5.28 -23.09
N LYS A 286 -7.24 6.57 -23.46
CA LYS A 286 -8.48 7.33 -23.64
C LYS A 286 -9.36 6.80 -24.77
N PHE A 287 -8.74 6.25 -25.83
CA PHE A 287 -9.49 5.60 -26.91
C PHE A 287 -10.02 4.22 -26.54
N LEU A 288 -9.30 3.47 -25.70
CA LEU A 288 -9.66 2.10 -25.32
C LEU A 288 -10.59 2.03 -24.09
N LYS A 289 -10.55 3.03 -23.22
CA LYS A 289 -11.29 3.08 -21.95
C LYS A 289 -12.19 4.31 -21.91
N SER A 290 -13.51 4.11 -21.97
CA SER A 290 -14.49 5.21 -22.00
C SER A 290 -14.63 5.95 -20.66
N ASP A 291 -14.11 5.39 -19.57
CA ASP A 291 -14.15 5.92 -18.21
C ASP A 291 -12.87 6.69 -17.80
N GLU A 292 -11.83 6.73 -18.65
CA GLU A 292 -10.62 7.51 -18.35
C GLU A 292 -10.97 9.00 -18.32
N PRO A 293 -10.67 9.75 -17.25
CA PRO A 293 -10.97 11.18 -17.15
C PRO A 293 -10.19 12.00 -18.19
N SER A 294 -10.60 13.24 -18.43
CA SER A 294 -9.89 14.14 -19.37
C SER A 294 -8.54 14.58 -18.80
N PHE A 295 -7.58 14.89 -19.67
CA PHE A 295 -6.16 15.12 -19.31
C PHE A 295 -5.93 16.16 -18.20
N PHE A 296 -6.75 17.22 -18.12
CA PHE A 296 -6.62 18.28 -17.12
C PHE A 296 -7.67 18.22 -16.00
N THR A 297 -8.42 17.13 -15.90
CA THR A 297 -9.43 16.96 -14.83
C THR A 297 -8.73 16.77 -13.47
N GLY A 298 -9.13 17.55 -12.46
CA GLY A 298 -8.62 17.43 -11.08
C GLY A 298 -7.46 18.37 -10.71
N TYR A 299 -6.94 19.17 -11.65
CA TYR A 299 -5.80 20.08 -11.41
C TYR A 299 -6.16 21.43 -10.78
N ASN A 300 -7.40 21.62 -10.34
CA ASN A 300 -7.81 22.81 -9.56
C ASN A 300 -7.39 22.72 -8.08
N SER A 301 -6.90 21.56 -7.63
CA SER A 301 -6.41 21.36 -6.26
C SER A 301 -4.95 21.75 -6.12
N ILE A 302 -4.63 22.56 -5.11
CA ILE A 302 -3.26 22.91 -4.73
C ILE A 302 -2.43 21.64 -4.46
N GLY A 303 -3.05 20.60 -3.89
CA GLY A 303 -2.39 19.31 -3.65
C GLY A 303 -1.89 18.64 -4.94
N ALA A 304 -2.68 18.68 -6.02
CA ALA A 304 -2.28 18.12 -7.31
C ALA A 304 -1.07 18.84 -7.91
N ILE A 305 -1.04 20.18 -7.80
CA ILE A 305 0.09 21.00 -8.25
C ILE A 305 1.34 20.68 -7.43
N MET A 306 1.21 20.60 -6.10
CA MET A 306 2.32 20.26 -5.20
C MET A 306 2.90 18.86 -5.47
N VAL A 307 2.06 17.88 -5.78
CA VAL A 307 2.51 16.52 -6.17
C VAL A 307 3.26 16.55 -7.51
N VAL A 308 2.75 17.27 -8.51
CA VAL A 308 3.42 17.40 -9.80
C VAL A 308 4.79 18.07 -9.66
N LEU A 309 4.88 19.16 -8.88
CA LEU A 309 6.16 19.86 -8.62
C LEU A 309 7.14 18.96 -7.88
N SER A 310 6.66 18.23 -6.87
CA SER A 310 7.46 17.25 -6.13
C SER A 310 8.08 16.19 -7.06
N ASN A 311 7.28 15.64 -7.98
CA ASN A 311 7.75 14.69 -8.98
C ASN A 311 8.84 15.28 -9.90
N VAL A 312 8.81 16.59 -10.19
CA VAL A 312 9.85 17.25 -10.97
C VAL A 312 11.17 17.27 -10.21
N PHE A 313 11.15 17.71 -8.93
CA PHE A 313 12.37 17.82 -8.13
C PHE A 313 13.03 16.46 -7.84
N ILE A 314 12.24 15.43 -7.54
CA ILE A 314 12.80 14.09 -7.26
C ILE A 314 13.49 13.50 -8.50
N GLY A 315 12.95 13.72 -9.72
CA GLY A 315 13.56 13.23 -10.95
C GLY A 315 14.95 13.84 -11.20
N LEU A 316 15.06 15.17 -11.01
CA LEU A 316 16.33 15.87 -11.13
C LEU A 316 17.35 15.43 -10.06
N ALA A 317 16.90 15.27 -8.82
CA ALA A 317 17.74 14.79 -7.72
C ALA A 317 18.28 13.39 -7.99
N ILE A 318 17.43 12.45 -8.43
CA ILE A 318 17.82 11.08 -8.78
C ILE A 318 18.89 11.09 -9.88
N THR A 319 18.71 11.88 -10.94
CA THR A 319 19.67 11.91 -12.05
C THR A 319 20.99 12.56 -11.63
N ALA A 320 20.97 13.56 -10.74
CA ALA A 320 22.19 14.09 -10.13
C ALA A 320 22.95 13.02 -9.33
N VAL A 321 22.26 12.19 -8.55
CA VAL A 321 22.87 11.07 -7.82
C VAL A 321 23.46 10.06 -8.80
N TYR A 322 22.79 9.72 -9.90
CA TYR A 322 23.35 8.81 -10.90
C TYR A 322 24.58 9.37 -11.63
N LYS A 323 24.69 10.70 -11.78
CA LYS A 323 25.86 11.35 -12.38
C LYS A 323 27.05 11.40 -11.42
N TYR A 324 26.82 11.84 -10.18
CA TYR A 324 27.89 12.15 -9.22
C TYR A 324 28.20 11.02 -8.22
N ALA A 325 27.28 10.08 -8.06
CA ALA A 325 27.37 8.92 -7.17
C ALA A 325 26.98 7.64 -7.94
N ASP A 326 26.65 6.56 -7.24
CA ASP A 326 26.24 5.27 -7.81
C ASP A 326 24.80 4.90 -7.44
N ALA A 327 24.22 3.95 -8.15
CA ALA A 327 22.85 3.48 -7.96
C ALA A 327 22.65 2.86 -6.57
N ILE A 328 23.68 2.24 -5.99
CA ILE A 328 23.63 1.76 -4.60
C ILE A 328 23.51 2.94 -3.61
N ILE A 329 24.26 4.04 -3.82
CA ILE A 329 24.17 5.25 -2.97
C ILE A 329 22.77 5.85 -3.05
N LYS A 330 22.14 5.86 -4.23
CA LYS A 330 20.73 6.24 -4.40
C LYS A 330 19.80 5.38 -3.54
N CYS A 331 19.99 4.06 -3.51
CA CYS A 331 19.18 3.15 -2.69
C CYS A 331 19.35 3.43 -1.18
N PHE A 332 20.58 3.65 -0.71
CA PHE A 332 20.84 4.04 0.69
C PHE A 332 20.21 5.38 1.04
N ALA A 333 20.33 6.41 0.19
CA ALA A 333 19.69 7.71 0.39
C ALA A 333 18.16 7.57 0.49
N THR A 334 17.55 6.75 -0.37
CA THR A 334 16.11 6.46 -0.28
C THR A 334 15.76 5.74 1.02
N ALA A 335 16.56 4.78 1.48
CA ALA A 335 16.32 4.07 2.73
C ALA A 335 16.41 4.99 3.96
N VAL A 336 17.40 5.89 4.01
CA VAL A 336 17.51 6.93 5.05
C VAL A 336 16.28 7.84 5.04
N SER A 337 15.82 8.24 3.86
CA SER A 337 14.62 9.08 3.72
C SER A 337 13.38 8.40 4.28
N THR A 338 13.20 7.11 3.98
CA THR A 338 12.13 6.28 4.55
C THR A 338 12.23 6.23 6.07
N GLY A 339 13.42 6.00 6.61
CA GLY A 339 13.62 5.98 8.06
C GLY A 339 13.28 7.31 8.74
N ILE A 340 13.68 8.44 8.16
CA ILE A 340 13.32 9.78 8.65
C ILE A 340 11.80 10.00 8.60
N LEU A 341 11.14 9.62 7.51
CA LEU A 341 9.68 9.75 7.38
C LEU A 341 8.92 8.93 8.42
N LEU A 342 9.41 7.74 8.77
CA LEU A 342 8.81 6.92 9.82
C LEU A 342 8.88 7.59 11.21
N TYR A 343 9.92 8.39 11.48
CA TYR A 343 10.00 9.21 12.70
C TYR A 343 9.14 10.48 12.64
N LEU A 344 9.06 11.11 11.47
CA LEU A 344 8.30 12.36 11.30
C LEU A 344 6.79 12.12 11.25
N SER A 345 6.33 10.97 10.76
CA SER A 345 4.91 10.68 10.59
C SER A 345 4.10 10.77 11.91
N PRO A 346 4.54 10.17 13.03
CA PRO A 346 3.90 10.31 14.34
C PRO A 346 3.92 11.74 14.87
N ILE A 347 5.05 12.44 14.69
CA ILE A 347 5.25 13.80 15.22
C ILE A 347 4.36 14.81 14.49
N LEU A 348 4.25 14.70 13.17
CA LEU A 348 3.54 15.66 12.32
C LEU A 348 2.07 15.30 12.14
N PHE A 349 1.70 14.02 12.19
CA PHE A 349 0.36 13.55 11.83
C PHE A 349 -0.31 12.66 12.89
N GLY A 350 0.30 12.46 14.06
CA GLY A 350 -0.28 11.66 15.14
C GLY A 350 -0.44 10.17 14.84
N ALA A 351 0.31 9.63 13.87
CA ALA A 351 0.28 8.22 13.50
C ALA A 351 0.84 7.31 14.62
N GLU A 352 0.29 6.10 14.75
CA GLU A 352 0.78 5.10 15.70
C GLU A 352 2.19 4.61 15.33
N MET A 353 3.08 4.55 16.33
CA MET A 353 4.44 4.05 16.17
C MET A 353 4.53 2.58 16.54
N SER A 354 4.82 1.72 15.56
CA SER A 354 5.23 0.34 15.85
C SER A 354 6.59 0.32 16.55
N PHE A 355 6.71 -0.48 17.62
CA PHE A 355 7.94 -0.64 18.39
C PHE A 355 9.14 -1.10 17.52
N LEU A 356 8.87 -1.82 16.42
CA LEU A 356 9.90 -2.31 15.49
C LEU A 356 10.53 -1.20 14.64
N VAL A 357 9.85 -0.07 14.48
CA VAL A 357 10.35 1.06 13.67
C VAL A 357 11.66 1.59 14.24
N LEU A 358 11.76 1.78 15.56
CA LEU A 358 12.93 2.37 16.22
C LEU A 358 14.24 1.58 16.02
N PRO A 359 14.32 0.28 16.34
CA PRO A 359 15.54 -0.49 16.11
C PRO A 359 15.82 -0.65 14.61
N GLY A 360 14.79 -0.80 13.78
CA GLY A 360 14.96 -0.98 12.34
C GLY A 360 15.58 0.26 11.65
N THR A 361 15.10 1.46 11.95
CA THR A 361 15.64 2.71 11.38
C THR A 361 17.06 2.99 11.86
N LEU A 362 17.39 2.68 13.11
CA LEU A 362 18.76 2.80 13.63
C LEU A 362 19.72 1.90 12.85
N VAL A 363 19.31 0.65 12.57
CA VAL A 363 20.08 -0.29 11.74
C VAL A 363 20.29 0.25 10.32
N VAL A 364 19.27 0.88 9.72
CA VAL A 364 19.38 1.56 8.41
C VAL A 364 20.42 2.69 8.43
N PHE A 365 20.42 3.53 9.46
CA PHE A 365 21.39 4.63 9.57
C PHE A 365 22.82 4.13 9.77
N ILE A 366 23.01 3.14 10.66
CA ILE A 366 24.32 2.52 10.90
C ILE A 366 24.84 1.86 9.62
N SER A 367 23.98 1.14 8.90
CA SER A 367 24.35 0.51 7.65
C SER A 367 24.75 1.53 6.58
N THR A 368 24.00 2.62 6.46
CA THR A 368 24.34 3.70 5.53
C THR A 368 25.70 4.31 5.86
N TRP A 369 25.94 4.60 7.14
CA TRP A 369 27.23 5.10 7.62
C TRP A 369 28.37 4.13 7.25
N LEU A 370 28.18 2.84 7.55
CA LEU A 370 29.15 1.79 7.26
C LEU A 370 29.46 1.69 5.76
N TYR A 371 28.45 1.77 4.89
CA TYR A 371 28.65 1.72 3.44
C TYR A 371 29.47 2.90 2.93
N MET A 372 29.19 4.11 3.44
CA MET A 372 29.87 5.33 3.01
C MET A 372 31.33 5.37 3.48
N GLU A 373 31.61 4.92 4.71
CA GLU A 373 32.98 4.84 5.25
C GLU A 373 33.80 3.73 4.57
N ALA A 374 33.16 2.62 4.21
CA ALA A 374 33.80 1.51 3.50
C ALA A 374 34.15 1.82 2.03
N ALA A 375 33.82 3.01 1.51
CA ALA A 375 34.09 3.36 0.14
C ALA A 375 35.61 3.47 -0.10
N PRO A 376 36.19 2.70 -1.05
CA PRO A 376 37.62 2.80 -1.33
C PRO A 376 37.99 4.21 -1.81
N PRO A 377 39.18 4.73 -1.46
CA PRO A 377 39.65 6.03 -1.95
C PRO A 377 39.64 6.02 -3.49
N LYS A 378 39.05 7.07 -4.10
CA LYS A 378 38.99 7.20 -5.56
C LYS A 378 40.43 7.13 -6.11
N PRO A 379 40.74 6.25 -7.07
CA PRO A 379 42.02 6.34 -7.76
C PRO A 379 42.15 7.74 -8.40
N ALA A 380 43.35 8.32 -8.32
CA ALA A 380 43.69 9.59 -8.94
C ALA A 380 43.24 9.63 -10.41
N PRO A 381 42.85 10.80 -10.96
CA PRO A 381 42.36 10.90 -12.32
C PRO A 381 43.44 10.42 -13.29
N LYS A 382 43.29 9.20 -13.80
CA LYS A 382 44.11 8.73 -14.91
C LYS A 382 43.72 9.58 -16.12
N SER A 383 44.71 10.26 -16.69
CA SER A 383 44.65 10.77 -18.06
C SER A 383 44.15 9.64 -18.96
N ILE A 384 43.05 9.90 -19.67
CA ILE A 384 42.45 9.15 -20.79
C ILE A 384 42.55 7.61 -20.64
N PRO A 385 41.48 6.90 -20.27
CA PRO A 385 41.52 5.45 -20.25
C PRO A 385 41.72 4.92 -21.68
N GLU A 386 42.86 4.25 -21.89
CA GLU A 386 42.97 3.17 -22.85
C GLU A 386 41.79 2.22 -22.61
N GLN A 387 41.03 1.95 -23.67
CA GLN A 387 39.76 1.23 -23.65
C GLN A 387 39.92 -0.11 -22.90
N ALA A 388 39.33 -0.21 -21.71
CA ALA A 388 39.13 -1.50 -21.08
C ALA A 388 38.27 -2.39 -22.01
N PRO A 389 38.57 -3.69 -22.12
CA PRO A 389 37.85 -4.58 -23.02
C PRO A 389 36.34 -4.56 -22.72
N PRO A 390 35.47 -4.57 -23.75
CA PRO A 390 34.03 -4.45 -23.58
C PRO A 390 33.48 -5.61 -22.74
N THR A 391 32.70 -5.32 -21.71
CA THR A 391 32.06 -6.30 -20.80
C THR A 391 30.91 -7.03 -21.48
N MET A 392 30.54 -8.23 -21.00
CA MET A 392 29.53 -9.10 -21.63
C MET A 392 28.18 -8.42 -21.93
N LEU A 393 27.76 -7.44 -21.14
CA LEU A 393 26.53 -6.66 -21.40
C LEU A 393 26.73 -5.53 -22.42
N SER A 394 27.93 -4.95 -22.53
CA SER A 394 28.24 -4.04 -23.63
C SER A 394 28.39 -4.81 -24.94
N GLN A 395 28.92 -6.04 -24.91
CA GLN A 395 28.99 -6.95 -26.05
C GLN A 395 27.60 -7.50 -26.44
N ALA A 396 26.71 -7.78 -25.49
CA ALA A 396 25.32 -8.16 -25.78
C ALA A 396 24.53 -6.98 -26.38
N SER A 397 24.75 -5.77 -25.84
CA SER A 397 24.23 -4.51 -26.40
C SER A 397 24.81 -4.23 -27.79
N GLU A 398 26.09 -4.49 -28.04
CA GLU A 398 26.72 -4.31 -29.36
C GLU A 398 26.24 -5.34 -30.38
N ARG A 399 26.06 -6.61 -29.98
CA ARG A 399 25.50 -7.67 -30.84
C ARG A 399 24.03 -7.44 -31.19
N ILE A 400 23.26 -6.78 -30.32
CA ILE A 400 21.88 -6.35 -30.60
C ILE A 400 21.85 -5.01 -31.39
N SER A 401 22.94 -4.23 -31.34
CA SER A 401 23.02 -2.87 -31.92
C SER A 401 23.71 -2.80 -33.30
N ALA A 402 24.04 -3.91 -33.94
CA ALA A 402 24.97 -3.94 -35.08
C ALA A 402 24.41 -3.49 -36.46
N GLU A 403 23.15 -3.09 -36.62
CA GLU A 403 22.70 -2.48 -37.89
C GLU A 403 21.73 -1.32 -37.65
N HIS A 404 21.98 -0.16 -38.29
CA HIS A 404 21.13 1.04 -38.18
C HIS A 404 19.66 0.79 -38.54
N TRP A 405 19.39 -0.19 -39.42
CA TRP A 405 18.03 -0.65 -39.76
C TRP A 405 17.37 -1.38 -38.58
N ASN A 406 18.13 -2.18 -37.85
CA ASN A 406 17.70 -2.88 -36.64
C ASN A 406 17.37 -1.91 -35.50
N ARG A 407 18.01 -0.72 -35.42
CA ARG A 407 17.75 0.24 -34.34
C ARG A 407 16.34 0.81 -34.40
N LYS A 408 15.90 1.30 -35.57
CA LYS A 408 14.55 1.86 -35.74
C LYS A 408 13.46 0.79 -35.52
N VAL A 409 13.69 -0.41 -36.06
CA VAL A 409 12.79 -1.57 -35.87
C VAL A 409 12.72 -1.99 -34.40
N THR A 410 13.86 -2.07 -33.71
CA THR A 410 13.93 -2.41 -32.27
C THR A 410 13.25 -1.36 -31.42
N THR A 411 13.45 -0.07 -31.72
CA THR A 411 12.76 1.03 -31.05
C THR A 411 11.25 0.94 -31.25
N GLY A 412 10.80 0.77 -32.50
CA GLY A 412 9.37 0.63 -32.83
C GLY A 412 8.73 -0.58 -32.18
N LEU A 413 9.39 -1.75 -32.22
CA LEU A 413 8.93 -2.98 -31.59
C LEU A 413 8.90 -2.86 -30.06
N SER A 414 9.92 -2.27 -29.45
CA SER A 414 9.97 -2.06 -28.00
C SER A 414 8.87 -1.10 -27.53
N THR A 415 8.62 -0.03 -28.28
CA THR A 415 7.50 0.88 -28.00
C THR A 415 6.15 0.18 -28.15
N PHE A 416 5.94 -0.55 -29.24
CA PHE A 416 4.71 -1.31 -29.47
C PHE A 416 4.49 -2.33 -28.35
N LEU A 417 5.50 -3.13 -28.02
CA LEU A 417 5.44 -4.12 -26.94
C LEU A 417 5.15 -3.47 -25.59
N THR A 418 5.80 -2.34 -25.28
CA THR A 418 5.55 -1.61 -24.03
C THR A 418 4.11 -1.11 -23.95
N ILE A 419 3.58 -0.53 -25.04
CA ILE A 419 2.19 -0.07 -25.09
C ILE A 419 1.23 -1.25 -24.97
N VAL A 420 1.46 -2.36 -25.68
CA VAL A 420 0.64 -3.56 -25.59
C VAL A 420 0.64 -4.14 -24.18
N ILE A 421 1.80 -4.23 -23.53
CA ILE A 421 1.90 -4.70 -22.14
C ILE A 421 1.14 -3.76 -21.20
N ILE A 422 1.32 -2.44 -21.32
CA ILE A 422 0.63 -1.47 -20.46
C ILE A 422 -0.89 -1.52 -20.68
N VAL A 423 -1.35 -1.58 -21.93
CA VAL A 423 -2.76 -1.71 -22.28
C VAL A 423 -3.32 -3.02 -21.74
N TRP A 424 -2.62 -4.15 -21.92
CA TRP A 424 -3.03 -5.45 -21.40
C TRP A 424 -3.10 -5.45 -19.87
N LEU A 425 -2.10 -4.86 -19.20
CA LEU A 425 -2.08 -4.69 -17.74
C LEU A 425 -3.19 -3.76 -17.23
N SER A 426 -3.59 -2.77 -18.02
CA SER A 426 -4.60 -1.78 -17.65
C SER A 426 -6.04 -2.27 -17.92
N LEU A 427 -6.24 -3.04 -19.01
CA LEU A 427 -7.48 -3.73 -19.33
C LEU A 427 -7.66 -5.03 -18.53
N GLY A 428 -6.57 -5.63 -18.06
CA GLY A 428 -6.59 -6.77 -17.18
C GLY A 428 -7.26 -6.40 -15.85
N ASN A 429 -8.41 -7.01 -15.57
CA ASN A 429 -9.11 -6.94 -14.29
C ASN A 429 -8.38 -7.75 -13.21
N ALA A 430 -7.10 -7.45 -12.98
CA ALA A 430 -6.36 -7.94 -11.83
C ALA A 430 -6.91 -7.25 -10.58
N HIS A 431 -7.73 -7.96 -9.81
CA HIS A 431 -8.18 -7.56 -8.48
C HIS A 431 -7.23 -8.16 -7.45
N MET A 432 -7.15 -7.51 -6.28
CA MET A 432 -6.42 -8.09 -5.15
C MET A 432 -7.13 -9.41 -4.87
N PRO A 433 -6.41 -10.52 -4.64
CA PRO A 433 -7.08 -11.68 -4.07
C PRO A 433 -7.70 -11.19 -2.78
N ASP A 434 -9.04 -11.27 -2.68
CA ASP A 434 -9.74 -10.98 -1.44
C ASP A 434 -9.04 -11.77 -0.35
N LYS A 435 -8.76 -11.09 0.78
CA LYS A 435 -8.17 -11.72 1.96
C LYS A 435 -9.13 -12.82 2.42
N GLY A 436 -8.98 -14.03 1.88
CA GLY A 436 -9.93 -15.13 2.04
C GLY A 436 -9.96 -16.16 0.89
N ALA A 437 -9.47 -15.84 -0.32
CA ALA A 437 -9.58 -16.77 -1.45
C ALA A 437 -8.53 -17.91 -1.42
N SER A 438 -8.72 -18.89 -0.54
CA SER A 438 -8.12 -20.22 -0.70
C SER A 438 -8.80 -20.94 -1.86
N LYS A 439 -8.03 -21.26 -2.91
CA LYS A 439 -8.28 -22.23 -3.99
C LYS A 439 -9.73 -22.72 -4.14
N VAL A 440 -10.53 -22.00 -4.92
CA VAL A 440 -11.66 -22.63 -5.62
C VAL A 440 -11.10 -23.34 -6.84
N THR A 441 -11.41 -24.63 -6.91
CA THR A 441 -11.00 -25.57 -7.94
C THR A 441 -11.39 -25.11 -9.34
N GLU A 442 -10.49 -25.40 -10.27
CA GLU A 442 -10.55 -25.14 -11.71
C GLU A 442 -11.62 -26.03 -12.38
N VAL A 443 -12.90 -25.76 -12.12
CA VAL A 443 -14.04 -26.27 -12.89
C VAL A 443 -15.12 -25.19 -12.81
N ASP A 444 -15.22 -24.35 -13.83
CA ASP A 444 -16.34 -23.43 -14.17
C ASP A 444 -15.90 -22.26 -15.08
N ALA A 445 -14.66 -22.27 -15.57
CA ALA A 445 -14.23 -21.38 -16.66
C ALA A 445 -14.74 -21.86 -18.02
N LEU A 446 -16.05 -22.00 -18.19
CA LEU A 446 -16.66 -22.12 -19.51
C LEU A 446 -18.10 -21.61 -19.54
N GLU A 447 -18.32 -20.34 -19.18
CA GLU A 447 -19.46 -19.59 -19.72
C GLU A 447 -19.21 -18.08 -19.63
N SER A 448 -18.58 -17.54 -20.68
CA SER A 448 -18.58 -16.11 -20.93
C SER A 448 -19.94 -15.69 -21.47
N ASN A 449 -20.70 -14.93 -20.70
CA ASN A 449 -21.57 -13.91 -21.26
C ASN A 449 -21.75 -12.78 -20.25
N SER A 450 -21.66 -11.55 -20.75
CA SER A 450 -21.86 -10.30 -20.03
C SER A 450 -23.19 -10.29 -19.26
N THR A 451 -23.18 -10.67 -17.99
CA THR A 451 -24.30 -10.49 -17.08
C THR A 451 -24.02 -9.28 -16.21
N VAL A 452 -24.86 -8.26 -16.35
CA VAL A 452 -24.96 -7.13 -15.44
C VAL A 452 -25.03 -7.67 -14.00
N THR A 453 -24.01 -7.40 -13.18
CA THR A 453 -23.97 -7.88 -11.80
C THR A 453 -24.99 -7.09 -10.98
N LYS A 454 -26.09 -7.77 -10.59
CA LYS A 454 -27.07 -7.22 -9.65
C LYS A 454 -26.47 -7.23 -8.25
N LEU A 455 -26.79 -6.21 -7.45
CA LEU A 455 -26.40 -6.18 -6.04
C LEU A 455 -27.17 -7.26 -5.28
N GLU A 456 -26.48 -8.23 -4.72
CA GLU A 456 -27.09 -9.30 -3.92
C GLU A 456 -26.58 -9.23 -2.47
N SER A 457 -27.40 -9.73 -1.54
CA SER A 457 -27.02 -9.78 -0.13
C SER A 457 -25.92 -10.83 0.08
N PRO A 458 -24.88 -10.54 0.90
CA PRO A 458 -23.89 -11.55 1.30
C PRO A 458 -24.53 -12.81 1.92
N PHE A 459 -25.68 -12.63 2.59
CA PHE A 459 -26.39 -13.69 3.28
C PHE A 459 -27.48 -14.40 2.44
N LYS A 460 -27.54 -14.17 1.12
CA LYS A 460 -28.60 -14.70 0.22
C LYS A 460 -28.76 -16.22 0.24
N ASN A 461 -27.73 -16.97 0.67
CA ASN A 461 -27.75 -18.43 0.79
C ASN A 461 -27.72 -18.90 2.25
N SER A 462 -27.63 -17.98 3.20
CA SER A 462 -27.57 -18.27 4.63
C SER A 462 -28.95 -18.16 5.26
N MET A 463 -29.19 -18.92 6.32
CA MET A 463 -30.36 -18.79 7.18
C MET A 463 -30.02 -17.91 8.38
N ALA A 464 -30.92 -17.01 8.78
CA ALA A 464 -30.84 -16.34 10.07
C ALA A 464 -31.59 -17.15 11.14
N PHE A 465 -30.93 -17.51 12.23
CA PHE A 465 -31.56 -18.10 13.41
C PHE A 465 -31.62 -17.05 14.51
N ILE A 466 -32.82 -16.59 14.83
CA ILE A 466 -33.03 -15.47 15.75
C ILE A 466 -33.65 -16.00 17.04
N ARG A 467 -32.90 -15.85 18.14
CA ARG A 467 -33.35 -16.29 19.46
C ARG A 467 -34.03 -15.14 20.22
N ILE A 468 -35.23 -15.42 20.71
CA ILE A 468 -35.97 -14.56 21.64
C ILE A 468 -36.21 -15.35 22.94
N ASN A 469 -35.57 -14.92 24.03
CA ASN A 469 -35.59 -15.68 25.29
C ASN A 469 -36.92 -15.66 26.07
N GLY A 470 -37.88 -14.82 25.68
CA GLY A 470 -39.19 -14.73 26.32
C GLY A 470 -40.30 -14.53 25.29
N ASP A 471 -41.56 -14.71 25.69
CA ASP A 471 -42.70 -14.48 24.81
C ASP A 471 -42.81 -12.99 24.47
N ARG A 472 -42.30 -12.62 23.28
CA ARG A 472 -42.19 -11.26 22.77
C ARG A 472 -42.68 -11.18 21.32
N ARG A 473 -43.87 -11.75 21.05
CA ARG A 473 -44.49 -11.76 19.72
C ARG A 473 -44.60 -10.36 19.10
N GLU A 474 -44.72 -9.33 19.94
CA GLU A 474 -44.77 -7.93 19.51
C GLU A 474 -43.49 -7.47 18.77
N ARG A 475 -42.36 -8.16 18.94
CA ARG A 475 -41.08 -7.80 18.32
C ARG A 475 -40.84 -8.48 16.97
N ILE A 476 -41.55 -9.57 16.68
CA ILE A 476 -41.38 -10.36 15.45
C ILE A 476 -41.51 -9.48 14.19
N PRO A 477 -42.55 -8.63 14.05
CA PRO A 477 -42.69 -7.81 12.84
C PRO A 477 -41.50 -6.89 12.58
N THR A 478 -40.89 -6.36 13.64
CA THR A 478 -39.71 -5.50 13.54
C THR A 478 -38.50 -6.31 13.10
N VAL A 479 -38.24 -7.45 13.74
CA VAL A 479 -37.11 -8.35 13.45
C VAL A 479 -37.16 -8.90 12.03
N MET A 480 -38.35 -9.06 11.44
CA MET A 480 -38.52 -9.47 10.05
C MET A 480 -37.93 -8.48 9.03
N GLY A 481 -37.46 -7.30 9.44
CA GLY A 481 -36.70 -6.40 8.56
C GLY A 481 -35.42 -7.01 7.96
N TYR A 482 -34.92 -8.13 8.50
CA TYR A 482 -33.79 -8.88 7.94
C TYR A 482 -34.18 -9.82 6.78
N GLU A 483 -35.46 -10.08 6.55
CA GLU A 483 -35.96 -11.03 5.54
C GLU A 483 -35.34 -10.84 4.14
N PRO A 484 -35.15 -9.60 3.62
CA PRO A 484 -34.59 -9.41 2.28
C PRO A 484 -33.13 -9.86 2.14
N PHE A 485 -32.40 -10.05 3.24
CA PHE A 485 -30.97 -10.32 3.23
C PHE A 485 -30.63 -11.80 3.34
N PHE A 486 -31.49 -12.60 3.97
CA PHE A 486 -31.28 -14.02 4.22
C PHE A 486 -32.14 -14.86 3.30
N ARG A 487 -31.74 -16.13 3.06
CA ARG A 487 -32.59 -17.09 2.34
C ARG A 487 -33.85 -17.43 3.12
N GLU A 488 -33.68 -17.61 4.43
CA GLU A 488 -34.72 -18.06 5.35
C GLU A 488 -34.48 -17.46 6.74
N ILE A 489 -35.57 -17.16 7.46
CA ILE A 489 -35.50 -16.70 8.85
C ILE A 489 -36.18 -17.74 9.74
N HIS A 490 -35.43 -18.20 10.74
CA HIS A 490 -35.91 -19.06 11.81
C HIS A 490 -36.08 -18.24 13.10
N ILE A 491 -37.29 -18.23 13.65
CA ILE A 491 -37.57 -17.59 14.95
C ILE A 491 -37.70 -18.65 16.04
N SER A 492 -36.75 -18.67 16.98
CA SER A 492 -36.80 -19.53 18.17
C SER A 492 -37.28 -18.73 19.37
N MET A 493 -38.46 -19.06 19.90
CA MET A 493 -39.06 -18.35 21.02
C MET A 493 -39.96 -19.28 21.85
N PRO A 494 -39.89 -19.23 23.19
CA PRO A 494 -40.77 -20.06 24.03
C PRO A 494 -42.24 -19.73 23.77
N ASN A 495 -43.09 -20.77 23.79
CA ASN A 495 -44.55 -20.67 23.61
C ASN A 495 -44.99 -20.03 22.29
N LEU A 496 -44.18 -20.05 21.22
CA LEU A 496 -44.59 -19.50 19.93
C LEU A 496 -45.73 -20.29 19.29
N THR A 497 -45.67 -21.61 19.36
CA THR A 497 -46.70 -22.54 18.86
C THR A 497 -47.36 -23.31 20.00
N PRO A 498 -48.62 -23.75 19.82
CA PRO A 498 -49.30 -24.58 20.83
C PRO A 498 -48.67 -25.98 20.98
N ASN A 499 -47.95 -26.47 19.97
CA ASN A 499 -47.25 -27.75 20.02
C ASN A 499 -45.76 -27.53 20.30
N LYS A 500 -45.36 -27.68 21.57
CA LYS A 500 -43.98 -27.46 22.04
C LYS A 500 -42.92 -28.32 21.35
N HIS A 501 -43.31 -29.44 20.73
CA HIS A 501 -42.40 -30.35 20.02
C HIS A 501 -42.33 -30.11 18.51
N GLN A 502 -43.08 -29.13 18.00
CA GLN A 502 -43.06 -28.82 16.58
C GLN A 502 -41.81 -27.99 16.23
N LEU A 503 -40.89 -28.61 15.50
CA LEU A 503 -39.75 -27.95 14.88
C LEU A 503 -40.04 -27.80 13.38
N ASN A 504 -40.10 -26.55 12.91
CA ASN A 504 -40.22 -26.22 11.50
C ASN A 504 -38.98 -25.43 11.05
N LEU A 505 -38.80 -25.29 9.73
CA LEU A 505 -37.68 -24.52 9.19
C LEU A 505 -37.71 -23.03 9.61
N THR A 506 -38.90 -22.47 9.79
CA THR A 506 -39.11 -21.04 10.07
C THR A 506 -39.29 -20.69 11.54
N HIS A 507 -39.57 -21.69 12.40
CA HIS A 507 -39.79 -21.43 13.82
C HIS A 507 -39.77 -22.69 14.68
N ASP A 508 -39.50 -22.48 15.96
CA ASP A 508 -39.61 -23.48 17.02
C ASP A 508 -40.31 -22.92 18.27
N SER A 509 -40.48 -23.75 19.29
CA SER A 509 -40.97 -23.31 20.61
C SER A 509 -40.04 -23.74 21.75
N PHE A 510 -38.72 -23.61 21.52
CA PHE A 510 -37.67 -24.05 22.44
C PHE A 510 -37.67 -23.22 23.73
N GLU A 511 -37.80 -23.90 24.87
CA GLU A 511 -38.02 -23.26 26.18
C GLU A 511 -36.71 -22.84 26.86
N GLN A 512 -35.64 -23.62 26.70
CA GLN A 512 -34.40 -23.39 27.43
C GLN A 512 -33.62 -22.20 26.87
N THR A 513 -33.45 -21.17 27.70
CA THR A 513 -32.69 -19.96 27.35
C THR A 513 -31.19 -20.22 27.21
N PHE A 514 -30.60 -20.98 28.13
CA PHE A 514 -29.14 -21.13 28.20
C PHE A 514 -28.57 -22.21 27.28
N THR A 515 -29.42 -23.03 26.68
CA THR A 515 -28.99 -24.11 25.77
C THR A 515 -29.54 -23.91 24.35
N ALA A 516 -29.79 -22.66 23.94
CA ALA A 516 -30.33 -22.33 22.62
C ALA A 516 -29.50 -22.88 21.43
N TYR A 517 -28.21 -23.18 21.63
CA TYR A 517 -27.36 -23.84 20.63
C TYR A 517 -27.84 -25.26 20.27
N LYS A 518 -28.65 -25.90 21.14
CA LYS A 518 -29.30 -27.19 20.88
C LYS A 518 -30.44 -27.07 19.88
N ALA A 519 -31.28 -26.04 20.02
CA ALA A 519 -32.36 -25.74 19.06
C ALA A 519 -31.78 -25.44 17.67
N LEU A 520 -30.67 -24.72 17.64
CA LEU A 520 -29.89 -24.50 16.42
C LEU A 520 -29.40 -25.83 15.83
N GLY A 521 -28.84 -26.73 16.64
CA GLY A 521 -28.44 -28.07 16.22
C GLY A 521 -29.59 -28.91 15.66
N ASP A 522 -30.77 -28.87 16.29
CA ASP A 522 -31.95 -29.56 15.78
C ASP A 522 -32.42 -29.00 14.42
N THR A 523 -32.28 -27.69 14.22
CA THR A 523 -32.56 -27.02 12.93
C THR A 523 -31.53 -27.40 11.86
N MET A 524 -30.25 -27.50 12.21
CA MET A 524 -29.20 -28.01 11.31
C MET A 524 -29.51 -29.43 10.86
N LYS A 525 -29.99 -30.27 11.78
CA LYS A 525 -30.41 -31.65 11.45
C LYS A 525 -31.57 -31.65 10.45
N LEU A 526 -32.59 -30.82 10.68
CA LEU A 526 -33.71 -30.67 9.75
C LEU A 526 -33.25 -30.25 8.34
N ILE A 527 -32.25 -29.37 8.24
CA ILE A 527 -31.67 -28.89 6.97
C ILE A 527 -30.86 -30.00 6.26
N LEU A 528 -30.14 -30.84 7.01
CA LEU A 528 -29.40 -31.96 6.44
C LEU A 528 -30.31 -33.11 5.99
N ASP A 529 -31.42 -33.33 6.69
CA ASP A 529 -32.42 -34.36 6.36
C ASP A 529 -33.36 -33.93 5.21
N ALA A 530 -33.34 -32.65 4.80
CA ALA A 530 -34.18 -32.12 3.74
C ALA A 530 -33.82 -32.70 2.34
N PRO A 531 -34.81 -33.08 1.52
CA PRO A 531 -34.57 -33.54 0.15
C PRO A 531 -33.80 -32.52 -0.70
N ALA A 532 -32.94 -32.99 -1.61
CA ALA A 532 -32.09 -32.14 -2.45
C ALA A 532 -32.84 -31.05 -3.25
N ASN A 533 -34.14 -31.25 -3.52
CA ASN A 533 -34.97 -30.32 -4.29
C ASN A 533 -35.65 -29.23 -3.44
N GLU A 534 -35.57 -29.28 -2.12
CA GLU A 534 -36.19 -28.28 -1.25
C GLU A 534 -35.32 -27.03 -1.06
N SER A 535 -35.92 -25.90 -0.68
CA SER A 535 -35.18 -24.67 -0.39
C SER A 535 -34.19 -24.84 0.76
N ALA A 536 -34.52 -25.68 1.74
CA ALA A 536 -33.68 -25.99 2.89
C ALA A 536 -32.33 -26.64 2.49
N SER A 537 -32.30 -27.46 1.44
CA SER A 537 -31.07 -28.14 0.99
C SER A 537 -30.02 -27.17 0.44
N LYS A 538 -30.43 -25.94 0.08
CA LYS A 538 -29.59 -24.88 -0.49
C LYS A 538 -29.08 -23.87 0.55
N ILE A 539 -29.24 -24.17 1.85
CA ILE A 539 -28.71 -23.32 2.92
C ILE A 539 -27.24 -23.65 3.12
N ASP A 540 -26.37 -22.68 2.88
CA ASP A 540 -24.90 -22.83 2.93
C ASP A 540 -24.33 -22.63 4.34
N GLY A 541 -25.11 -22.03 5.24
CA GLY A 541 -24.75 -21.84 6.65
C GLY A 541 -25.87 -21.20 7.45
N ILE A 542 -25.75 -21.20 8.78
CA ILE A 542 -26.69 -20.55 9.68
C ILE A 542 -25.99 -19.46 10.47
N PHE A 543 -26.60 -18.29 10.46
CA PHE A 543 -26.18 -17.11 11.20
C PHE A 543 -27.08 -16.96 12.43
N PHE A 544 -26.55 -17.26 13.61
CA PHE A 544 -27.26 -17.15 14.88
C PHE A 544 -27.09 -15.74 15.45
N PHE A 545 -28.19 -15.14 15.93
CA PHE A 545 -28.10 -13.97 16.79
C PHE A 545 -29.28 -13.83 17.75
N HIS A 546 -29.02 -13.21 18.89
CA HIS A 546 -30.06 -12.83 19.84
C HIS A 546 -30.83 -11.59 19.33
N PHE A 547 -32.11 -11.46 19.69
CA PHE A 547 -33.00 -10.47 19.07
C PHE A 547 -32.60 -9.00 19.35
N ASP A 548 -31.85 -8.71 20.40
CA ASP A 548 -31.34 -7.37 20.75
C ASP A 548 -29.97 -7.07 20.12
N ILE A 549 -29.53 -7.93 19.20
CA ILE A 549 -28.44 -7.64 18.29
C ILE A 549 -28.95 -6.75 17.15
N TRP A 550 -28.18 -5.71 16.82
CA TRP A 550 -28.27 -5.09 15.51
C TRP A 550 -27.14 -5.59 14.62
N LEU A 551 -27.44 -5.78 13.34
CA LEU A 551 -26.55 -6.35 12.35
C LEU A 551 -26.65 -5.54 11.06
N ASP A 552 -25.53 -5.27 10.41
CA ASP A 552 -25.44 -4.72 9.07
C ASP A 552 -25.07 -5.85 8.10
N PRO A 553 -26.03 -6.45 7.37
CA PRO A 553 -25.73 -7.58 6.50
C PRO A 553 -24.71 -7.26 5.40
N MET A 554 -24.73 -6.02 4.90
CA MET A 554 -23.87 -5.60 3.79
C MET A 554 -22.41 -5.45 4.22
N ALA A 555 -22.15 -5.18 5.49
CA ALA A 555 -20.81 -5.09 6.05
C ALA A 555 -20.05 -6.42 6.13
N PHE A 556 -20.72 -7.57 5.94
CA PHE A 556 -20.10 -8.91 5.97
C PHE A 556 -19.77 -9.45 4.56
N ALA A 557 -19.83 -8.61 3.52
CA ALA A 557 -19.59 -9.02 2.13
C ALA A 557 -18.20 -9.64 1.86
N HIS A 558 -17.21 -9.31 2.68
CA HIS A 558 -15.81 -9.75 2.51
C HIS A 558 -15.38 -10.86 3.47
N GLU A 559 -16.31 -11.40 4.27
CA GLU A 559 -15.99 -12.41 5.27
C GLU A 559 -15.95 -13.82 4.67
N ASP A 560 -15.14 -14.70 5.27
CA ASP A 560 -14.95 -16.08 4.80
C ASP A 560 -16.07 -17.00 5.29
N PHE A 561 -17.12 -17.16 4.49
CA PHE A 561 -18.29 -18.00 4.77
C PHE A 561 -17.99 -19.50 4.90
N GLU A 562 -16.75 -19.94 4.70
CA GLU A 562 -16.32 -21.30 4.98
C GLU A 562 -15.88 -21.49 6.44
N ASN A 563 -15.57 -20.42 7.18
CA ASN A 563 -15.14 -20.51 8.56
C ASN A 563 -16.28 -20.26 9.55
N ILE A 564 -16.13 -20.79 10.76
CA ILE A 564 -17.01 -20.43 11.88
C ILE A 564 -16.68 -19.00 12.30
N TRP A 565 -17.68 -18.13 12.47
CA TRP A 565 -17.44 -16.76 12.90
C TRP A 565 -17.82 -16.59 14.36
N LEU A 566 -16.87 -16.10 15.16
CA LEU A 566 -17.09 -15.76 16.56
C LEU A 566 -16.59 -14.34 16.85
N PRO A 567 -17.40 -13.49 17.48
CA PRO A 567 -16.96 -12.16 17.86
C PRO A 567 -15.92 -12.20 18.99
N ASP A 568 -14.95 -11.30 18.95
CA ASP A 568 -13.89 -11.14 19.95
C ASP A 568 -13.74 -9.65 20.32
N MET A 569 -14.40 -9.24 21.41
CA MET A 569 -14.55 -7.83 21.81
C MET A 569 -13.98 -7.52 23.20
N GLU A 570 -13.93 -6.23 23.57
CA GLU A 570 -13.70 -5.76 24.95
C GLU A 570 -14.88 -6.16 25.86
N GLY A 571 -14.95 -7.44 26.19
CA GLY A 571 -15.96 -8.14 27.00
C GLY A 571 -15.41 -9.51 27.43
N PRO A 572 -16.21 -10.59 27.53
CA PRO A 572 -15.64 -11.93 27.66
C PRO A 572 -14.90 -12.26 26.36
N ARG A 573 -13.60 -11.95 26.33
CA ARG A 573 -12.70 -12.29 25.22
C ARG A 573 -12.76 -13.78 24.97
N TYR A 574 -12.62 -14.17 23.71
CA TYR A 574 -12.52 -15.58 23.41
C TYR A 574 -11.27 -16.15 24.05
N LEU A 575 -11.45 -17.04 25.03
CA LEU A 575 -10.35 -17.59 25.82
C LEU A 575 -10.63 -19.04 26.16
N CYS A 576 -9.64 -19.89 25.93
CA CYS A 576 -9.64 -21.27 26.37
C CYS A 576 -8.78 -21.44 27.62
N MET A 577 -9.29 -22.22 28.57
CA MET A 577 -8.74 -22.39 29.91
C MET A 577 -8.76 -23.87 30.28
N THR A 578 -7.96 -24.25 31.27
CA THR A 578 -8.09 -25.54 31.94
C THR A 578 -8.49 -25.34 33.39
N GLU A 579 -8.86 -26.42 34.08
CA GLU A 579 -9.17 -26.41 35.52
C GLU A 579 -8.07 -25.72 36.36
N LYS A 580 -6.80 -25.78 35.92
CA LYS A 580 -5.64 -25.23 36.65
C LYS A 580 -5.37 -23.75 36.41
N THR A 581 -5.76 -23.21 35.25
CA THR A 581 -5.45 -21.82 34.86
C THR A 581 -6.64 -20.88 34.98
N ARG A 582 -7.79 -21.39 35.49
CA ARG A 582 -9.04 -20.65 35.65
C ARG A 582 -8.88 -19.35 36.45
N ASP A 583 -8.30 -19.46 37.65
CA ASP A 583 -8.26 -18.35 38.62
C ASP A 583 -7.24 -17.25 38.25
N GLU A 584 -6.32 -17.55 37.34
CA GLU A 584 -5.26 -16.63 36.90
C GLU A 584 -5.70 -15.73 35.73
N VAL A 585 -6.66 -16.16 34.91
CA VAL A 585 -6.91 -15.54 33.60
C VAL A 585 -8.27 -14.82 33.51
N MET A 586 -9.23 -15.08 34.40
CA MET A 586 -10.53 -14.40 34.41
C MET A 586 -10.87 -13.87 35.80
N GLY A 587 -10.87 -12.54 35.98
CA GLY A 587 -11.37 -11.87 37.19
C GLY A 587 -12.88 -11.63 37.14
N ASP A 588 -13.54 -11.67 38.32
CA ASP A 588 -14.94 -11.30 38.63
C ASP A 588 -15.99 -11.43 37.49
N TRP A 589 -16.07 -12.59 36.83
CA TRP A 589 -17.22 -12.90 35.96
C TRP A 589 -18.30 -13.64 36.75
N PHE A 590 -19.48 -13.02 36.87
CA PHE A 590 -20.60 -13.44 37.73
C PHE A 590 -21.04 -14.90 37.58
N TRP A 591 -20.84 -15.52 36.41
CA TRP A 591 -21.22 -16.92 36.17
C TRP A 591 -20.18 -17.94 36.69
N PHE A 592 -18.90 -17.56 36.84
CA PHE A 592 -17.87 -18.45 37.41
C PHE A 592 -18.01 -18.62 38.93
N ASP A 593 -18.45 -17.58 39.64
CA ASP A 593 -18.76 -17.66 41.08
C ASP A 593 -19.86 -18.68 41.40
N ARG A 594 -20.63 -19.08 40.38
CA ARG A 594 -21.69 -20.10 40.47
C ARG A 594 -21.28 -21.48 39.96
N GLY A 595 -20.04 -21.68 39.53
CA GLY A 595 -19.54 -22.98 39.08
C GLY A 595 -19.97 -23.38 37.66
N ALA A 596 -20.31 -22.44 36.77
CA ALA A 596 -20.80 -22.72 35.41
C ALA A 596 -19.78 -23.48 34.52
N GLN A 597 -18.50 -23.51 34.90
CA GLN A 597 -17.44 -24.23 34.19
C GLN A 597 -17.47 -25.75 34.35
N TYR A 598 -17.97 -26.27 35.49
CA TYR A 598 -17.91 -27.71 35.77
C TYR A 598 -18.69 -28.53 34.73
N PRO A 599 -19.92 -28.13 34.36
CA PRO A 599 -20.64 -28.76 33.26
C PRO A 599 -19.88 -28.75 31.92
N ALA A 600 -19.17 -27.65 31.61
CA ALA A 600 -18.43 -27.54 30.35
C ALA A 600 -17.25 -28.51 30.29
N ILE A 601 -16.56 -28.69 31.42
CA ILE A 601 -15.47 -29.66 31.57
C ILE A 601 -16.01 -31.09 31.47
N ASP A 602 -17.12 -31.40 32.15
CA ASP A 602 -17.70 -32.75 32.10
C ASP A 602 -18.21 -33.10 30.70
N ALA A 603 -18.80 -32.14 29.97
CA ALA A 603 -19.14 -32.30 28.56
C ALA A 603 -17.89 -32.52 27.69
N ALA A 604 -16.81 -31.77 27.91
CA ALA A 604 -15.54 -31.94 27.19
C ALA A 604 -14.91 -33.33 27.44
N ARG A 605 -14.98 -33.84 28.68
CA ARG A 605 -14.57 -35.21 29.03
C ARG A 605 -15.41 -36.24 28.28
N GLU A 606 -16.73 -36.07 28.24
CA GLU A 606 -17.60 -36.99 27.51
C GLU A 606 -17.28 -37.02 26.01
N VAL A 607 -17.03 -35.85 25.40
CA VAL A 607 -16.59 -35.77 23.99
C VAL A 607 -15.26 -36.49 23.80
N HIS A 608 -14.29 -36.28 24.68
CA HIS A 608 -13.00 -36.95 24.63
C HIS A 608 -13.12 -38.47 24.75
N ASP A 609 -13.93 -38.95 25.71
CA ASP A 609 -14.07 -40.38 26.01
C ASP A 609 -14.88 -41.13 24.94
N ARG A 610 -15.95 -40.52 24.41
CA ARG A 610 -16.84 -41.17 23.43
C ARG A 610 -16.38 -40.97 21.98
N PHE A 611 -15.75 -39.84 21.67
CA PHE A 611 -15.43 -39.42 20.30
C PHE A 611 -13.96 -39.03 20.11
N GLY A 612 -13.04 -39.43 20.99
CA GLY A 612 -11.63 -39.05 20.92
C GLY A 612 -10.88 -39.46 19.64
N GLN A 613 -11.45 -40.34 18.80
CA GLN A 613 -10.92 -40.64 17.47
C GLN A 613 -11.33 -39.60 16.41
N ASP A 614 -12.52 -39.01 16.54
CA ASP A 614 -13.10 -38.05 15.60
C ASP A 614 -12.84 -36.59 16.02
N PHE A 615 -12.89 -36.33 17.33
CA PHE A 615 -12.66 -35.00 17.92
C PHE A 615 -11.37 -34.96 18.75
N ARG A 616 -10.47 -34.07 18.35
CA ARG A 616 -9.17 -33.83 19.00
C ARG A 616 -9.34 -32.72 20.04
N MET A 617 -9.67 -33.08 21.28
CA MET A 617 -9.80 -32.15 22.40
C MET A 617 -9.12 -32.71 23.66
N LYS A 618 -8.60 -31.82 24.52
CA LYS A 618 -8.17 -32.19 25.88
C LYS A 618 -9.39 -32.21 26.80
N GLY A 619 -9.60 -33.28 27.55
CA GLY A 619 -10.77 -33.44 28.43
C GLY A 619 -10.83 -32.47 29.62
N ASP A 620 -9.80 -31.68 29.88
CA ASP A 620 -9.77 -30.65 30.93
C ASP A 620 -9.82 -29.21 30.40
N GLU A 621 -9.96 -29.04 29.09
CA GLU A 621 -10.01 -27.73 28.42
C GLU A 621 -11.47 -27.31 28.15
N PHE A 622 -11.79 -26.05 28.42
CA PHE A 622 -13.05 -25.41 28.02
C PHE A 622 -12.77 -23.98 27.58
N CYS A 623 -13.67 -23.38 26.80
CA CYS A 623 -13.53 -22.01 26.33
C CYS A 623 -14.74 -21.16 26.71
N ALA A 624 -14.50 -19.87 26.87
CA ALA A 624 -15.51 -18.85 27.08
C ALA A 624 -15.39 -17.78 25.98
N GLY A 625 -16.52 -17.22 25.57
CA GLY A 625 -16.54 -16.12 24.61
C GLY A 625 -17.97 -15.61 24.40
N TRP A 626 -18.10 -14.42 23.82
CA TRP A 626 -19.40 -13.85 23.53
C TRP A 626 -20.13 -14.68 22.45
N ALA A 627 -21.36 -15.10 22.73
CA ALA A 627 -22.10 -16.06 21.90
C ALA A 627 -23.51 -15.60 21.49
N ASP A 628 -23.85 -14.32 21.70
CA ASP A 628 -25.12 -13.77 21.22
C ASP A 628 -25.14 -13.53 19.71
N LEU A 629 -24.03 -13.74 19.02
CA LEU A 629 -23.85 -13.59 17.57
C LEU A 629 -22.77 -14.57 17.08
N TYR A 630 -23.09 -15.44 16.12
CA TYR A 630 -22.09 -16.30 15.46
C TYR A 630 -22.61 -16.91 14.16
N TYR A 631 -21.70 -17.38 13.30
CA TYR A 631 -22.04 -18.04 12.04
C TYR A 631 -21.40 -19.42 11.95
N ILE A 632 -22.17 -20.42 11.55
CA ILE A 632 -21.73 -21.80 11.34
C ILE A 632 -21.98 -22.19 9.88
N PRO A 633 -20.95 -22.59 9.11
CA PRO A 633 -21.11 -23.06 7.74
C PRO A 633 -21.63 -24.50 7.70
N ARG A 634 -22.34 -24.86 6.62
CA ARG A 634 -22.99 -26.16 6.42
C ARG A 634 -22.05 -27.35 6.62
N ARG A 635 -20.77 -27.19 6.24
CA ARG A 635 -19.75 -28.25 6.38
C ARG A 635 -19.50 -28.71 7.82
N PHE A 636 -19.85 -27.90 8.82
CA PHE A 636 -19.68 -28.22 10.23
C PHE A 636 -21.00 -28.57 10.94
N PHE A 637 -22.14 -28.66 10.23
CA PHE A 637 -23.42 -28.97 10.84
C PHE A 637 -23.43 -30.33 11.54
N ALA A 638 -22.85 -31.37 10.92
CA ALA A 638 -22.80 -32.70 11.53
C ALA A 638 -22.03 -32.70 12.86
N ASP A 639 -20.89 -32.00 12.90
CA ASP A 639 -20.09 -31.85 14.12
C ASP A 639 -20.86 -31.06 15.18
N TRP A 640 -21.49 -29.96 14.78
CA TRP A 640 -22.29 -29.11 15.68
C TRP A 640 -23.49 -29.86 16.27
N ILE A 641 -24.18 -30.70 15.50
CA ILE A 641 -25.34 -31.49 15.98
C ILE A 641 -24.92 -32.44 17.11
N ILE A 642 -23.78 -33.12 16.95
CA ILE A 642 -23.26 -34.05 17.96
C ILE A 642 -22.86 -33.27 19.22
N LEU A 643 -22.03 -32.23 19.04
CA LEU A 643 -21.50 -31.46 20.17
C LEU A 643 -22.62 -30.73 20.93
N SER A 644 -23.55 -30.08 20.23
CA SER A 644 -24.68 -29.37 20.85
C SER A 644 -25.57 -30.30 21.67
N THR A 645 -25.73 -31.56 21.26
CA THR A 645 -26.48 -32.56 22.02
C THR A 645 -25.78 -32.93 23.33
N ILE A 646 -24.47 -33.13 23.31
CA ILE A 646 -23.68 -33.48 24.49
C ILE A 646 -23.62 -32.30 25.46
N TYR A 647 -23.24 -31.12 24.98
CA TYR A 647 -23.14 -29.92 25.81
C TYR A 647 -24.49 -29.54 26.43
N ALA A 648 -25.60 -29.73 25.70
CA ALA A 648 -26.93 -29.49 26.25
C ALA A 648 -27.34 -30.54 27.30
N SER A 649 -26.91 -31.80 27.18
CA SER A 649 -27.22 -32.83 28.20
C SER A 649 -26.53 -32.59 29.55
N HIS A 650 -25.47 -31.77 29.55
CA HIS A 650 -24.79 -31.31 30.76
C HIS A 650 -25.29 -29.93 31.22
N ASP A 651 -26.30 -29.34 30.57
CA ASP A 651 -26.79 -27.98 30.88
C ASP A 651 -25.70 -26.89 30.81
N VAL A 652 -24.76 -27.02 29.86
CA VAL A 652 -23.68 -26.04 29.70
C VAL A 652 -24.23 -24.68 29.23
N PHE A 653 -23.84 -23.62 29.93
CA PHE A 653 -24.24 -22.24 29.60
C PHE A 653 -23.81 -21.84 28.17
N HIS A 654 -24.67 -21.09 27.47
CA HIS A 654 -24.55 -20.77 26.04
C HIS A 654 -23.16 -20.24 25.65
N GLU A 655 -22.64 -19.26 26.39
CA GLU A 655 -21.34 -18.62 26.10
C GLU A 655 -20.12 -19.53 26.36
N LEU A 656 -20.27 -20.55 27.21
CA LEU A 656 -19.25 -21.57 27.41
C LEU A 656 -19.37 -22.69 26.36
N ALA A 657 -20.59 -23.11 26.04
CA ALA A 657 -20.85 -24.18 25.10
C ALA A 657 -20.43 -23.79 23.68
N VAL A 658 -20.91 -22.66 23.15
CA VAL A 658 -20.62 -22.22 21.78
C VAL A 658 -19.12 -22.08 21.55
N ALA A 659 -18.43 -21.39 22.46
CA ALA A 659 -16.98 -21.22 22.38
C ALA A 659 -16.22 -22.56 22.47
N SER A 660 -16.62 -23.44 23.39
CA SER A 660 -15.97 -24.75 23.55
C SER A 660 -16.22 -25.66 22.35
N MET A 661 -17.45 -25.74 21.84
CA MET A 661 -17.78 -26.56 20.67
C MET A 661 -17.04 -26.09 19.42
N ALA A 662 -16.97 -24.77 19.20
CA ALA A 662 -16.20 -24.20 18.10
C ALA A 662 -14.71 -24.56 18.23
N ARG A 663 -14.14 -24.51 19.45
CA ARG A 663 -12.77 -24.98 19.71
C ARG A 663 -12.56 -26.45 19.35
N VAL A 664 -13.52 -27.32 19.68
CA VAL A 664 -13.44 -28.74 19.34
C VAL A 664 -13.39 -28.93 17.83
N ILE A 665 -14.32 -28.30 17.09
CA ILE A 665 -14.37 -28.37 15.62
C ILE A 665 -13.06 -27.83 15.05
N ASP A 666 -12.59 -26.72 15.59
CA ASP A 666 -11.38 -26.06 15.14
C ASP A 666 -10.14 -26.94 15.23
N ILE A 667 -9.85 -27.52 16.40
CA ILE A 667 -8.69 -28.42 16.52
C ILE A 667 -8.87 -29.69 15.68
N SER A 668 -10.10 -30.18 15.54
CA SER A 668 -10.39 -31.48 14.91
C SER A 668 -10.41 -31.42 13.39
N ARG A 669 -10.85 -30.29 12.81
CA ARG A 669 -11.08 -30.12 11.37
C ARG A 669 -10.06 -29.23 10.67
N ARG A 670 -9.12 -28.62 11.41
CA ARG A 670 -7.96 -27.92 10.85
C ARG A 670 -7.14 -28.84 9.92
N THR A 671 -6.96 -28.40 8.68
CA THR A 671 -6.08 -29.06 7.70
C THR A 671 -4.61 -28.68 7.91
N HIS A 672 -4.35 -27.47 8.40
CA HIS A 672 -3.01 -26.96 8.70
C HIS A 672 -2.96 -26.43 10.15
N PRO A 673 -1.86 -26.67 10.91
CA PRO A 673 -1.78 -26.25 12.32
C PRO A 673 -1.97 -24.75 12.55
N THR A 674 -1.61 -23.93 11.56
CA THR A 674 -1.57 -22.46 11.63
C THR A 674 -2.76 -21.74 11.01
N LEU A 675 -3.65 -22.46 10.30
CA LEU A 675 -4.83 -21.87 9.66
C LEU A 675 -6.07 -22.33 10.44
N PRO A 676 -6.65 -21.48 11.31
CA PRO A 676 -7.86 -21.83 12.04
C PRO A 676 -9.03 -22.03 11.06
N VAL A 677 -10.00 -22.86 11.43
CA VAL A 677 -11.30 -22.93 10.72
C VAL A 677 -12.35 -22.03 11.40
N MET A 678 -11.86 -21.10 12.22
CA MET A 678 -12.62 -20.06 12.89
C MET A 678 -12.04 -18.69 12.54
N THR A 679 -12.92 -17.72 12.31
CA THR A 679 -12.61 -16.31 12.11
C THR A 679 -13.12 -15.54 13.32
N HIS A 680 -12.23 -14.77 13.96
CA HIS A 680 -12.59 -13.85 15.03
C HIS A 680 -12.73 -12.42 14.53
N PHE A 681 -13.72 -11.69 15.02
CA PHE A 681 -13.91 -10.29 14.66
C PHE A 681 -14.27 -9.37 15.83
N GLY A 682 -13.64 -8.19 15.90
CA GLY A 682 -13.70 -7.30 17.06
C GLY A 682 -14.26 -5.90 16.82
N ASP A 683 -14.96 -5.70 15.72
CA ASP A 683 -15.53 -4.40 15.29
C ASP A 683 -17.03 -4.27 15.54
N CYS A 684 -17.66 -5.23 16.23
CA CYS A 684 -18.98 -5.03 16.82
C CYS A 684 -18.92 -3.95 17.94
N TRP A 685 -20.08 -3.55 18.44
CA TRP A 685 -20.22 -2.68 19.60
C TRP A 685 -20.86 -3.41 20.78
N GLY A 686 -20.36 -3.13 21.98
CA GLY A 686 -20.96 -3.56 23.24
C GLY A 686 -20.30 -4.79 23.85
N GLY A 687 -20.80 -5.17 25.02
CA GLY A 687 -20.38 -6.29 25.85
C GLY A 687 -21.31 -6.41 27.05
N CYS A 688 -21.14 -7.44 27.89
CA CYS A 688 -22.03 -7.72 29.02
C CYS A 688 -22.20 -6.54 30.00
N CYS A 689 -21.24 -5.61 30.06
CA CYS A 689 -21.23 -4.46 30.96
C CYS A 689 -21.37 -3.10 30.25
N SER A 690 -21.66 -3.10 28.94
CA SER A 690 -21.82 -1.86 28.18
C SER A 690 -23.20 -1.24 28.39
N GLY A 691 -23.29 0.08 28.31
CA GLY A 691 -24.57 0.81 28.37
C GLY A 691 -25.42 0.61 27.11
N TYR A 692 -26.41 1.49 26.89
CA TYR A 692 -27.14 1.52 25.63
C TYR A 692 -26.35 2.25 24.53
N PRO A 693 -26.42 1.79 23.27
CA PRO A 693 -25.71 2.44 22.15
C PRO A 693 -26.33 3.79 21.81
N LYS A 694 -25.53 4.71 21.29
CA LYS A 694 -25.98 5.97 20.70
C LYS A 694 -26.31 5.77 19.22
N GLY A 695 -27.19 6.60 18.65
CA GLY A 695 -27.60 6.53 17.24
C GLY A 695 -26.44 6.40 16.22
N PRO A 696 -25.36 7.18 16.32
CA PRO A 696 -24.21 7.03 15.43
C PRO A 696 -23.49 5.68 15.56
N GLU A 697 -23.41 5.10 16.77
CA GLU A 697 -22.72 3.83 16.99
C GLU A 697 -23.44 2.67 16.28
N ILE A 698 -24.78 2.72 16.22
CA ILE A 698 -25.60 1.74 15.47
C ILE A 698 -25.29 1.77 13.97
N LEU A 699 -24.94 2.93 13.41
CA LEU A 699 -24.64 3.12 11.99
C LEU A 699 -23.18 2.83 11.63
N TRP A 700 -22.22 3.19 12.48
CA TRP A 700 -20.78 3.06 12.17
C TRP A 700 -20.19 1.68 12.50
N LYS A 701 -20.88 0.89 13.33
CA LYS A 701 -20.46 -0.47 13.71
C LYS A 701 -21.30 -1.50 12.96
N ARG A 702 -20.65 -2.54 12.42
CA ARG A 702 -21.32 -3.56 11.61
C ARG A 702 -22.27 -4.47 12.42
N CYS A 703 -22.10 -4.49 13.73
CA CYS A 703 -22.94 -5.24 14.66
C CYS A 703 -22.86 -4.63 16.05
N GLY A 704 -23.81 -4.97 16.91
CA GLY A 704 -23.68 -4.72 18.34
C GLY A 704 -24.85 -5.23 19.16
N HIS A 705 -24.73 -5.11 20.48
CA HIS A 705 -25.65 -5.70 21.47
C HIS A 705 -26.35 -4.64 22.33
N HIS A 706 -27.44 -5.01 23.03
CA HIS A 706 -28.31 -4.12 23.80
C HIS A 706 -29.12 -3.11 22.96
N LEU A 707 -29.65 -3.53 21.81
CA LEU A 707 -30.59 -2.72 21.04
C LEU A 707 -31.90 -2.50 21.84
N ASN A 708 -32.11 -1.26 22.30
CA ASN A 708 -33.28 -0.91 23.09
C ASN A 708 -34.54 -0.75 22.24
N TYR A 709 -35.38 -1.78 22.20
CA TYR A 709 -36.68 -1.77 21.50
C TYR A 709 -37.70 -0.76 22.06
N LEU A 710 -37.52 -0.24 23.27
CA LEU A 710 -38.37 0.81 23.82
C LEU A 710 -37.97 2.20 23.33
N ASN A 711 -36.71 2.35 22.87
CA ASN A 711 -36.26 3.59 22.27
C ASN A 711 -36.55 3.58 20.76
N GLN A 712 -37.55 4.36 20.35
CA GLN A 712 -37.94 4.51 18.94
C GLN A 712 -36.79 4.99 18.04
N GLU A 713 -35.86 5.79 18.57
CA GLU A 713 -34.70 6.25 17.81
C GLU A 713 -33.78 5.08 17.44
N HIS A 714 -33.54 4.15 18.36
CA HIS A 714 -32.64 3.01 18.14
C HIS A 714 -33.23 2.05 17.10
N VAL A 715 -34.51 1.72 17.27
CA VAL A 715 -35.24 0.84 16.35
C VAL A 715 -35.31 1.47 14.96
N LYS A 716 -35.68 2.76 14.86
CA LYS A 716 -35.78 3.46 13.58
C LYS A 716 -34.42 3.59 12.89
N THR A 717 -33.35 3.80 13.64
CA THR A 717 -31.99 3.90 13.08
C THR A 717 -31.55 2.59 12.45
N GLN A 718 -31.69 1.47 13.18
CA GLN A 718 -31.29 0.16 12.68
C GLN A 718 -32.19 -0.33 11.53
N TYR A 719 -33.50 -0.42 11.78
CA TYR A 719 -34.41 -1.01 10.80
C TYR A 719 -34.67 -0.07 9.61
N GLY A 720 -34.48 1.25 9.78
CA GLY A 720 -34.44 2.20 8.67
C GLY A 720 -33.18 2.10 7.81
N ARG A 721 -32.04 1.64 8.35
CA ARG A 721 -30.88 1.24 7.53
C ARG A 721 -31.22 0.01 6.69
N LEU A 722 -31.74 -1.04 7.32
CA LEU A 722 -32.11 -2.29 6.63
C LEU A 722 -33.12 -2.06 5.51
N GLU A 723 -34.14 -1.21 5.73
CA GLU A 723 -35.13 -0.89 4.70
C GLU A 723 -34.50 -0.18 3.48
N ARG A 724 -33.55 0.74 3.72
CA ARG A 724 -32.82 1.43 2.63
C ARG A 724 -31.94 0.47 1.86
N GLU A 725 -31.24 -0.42 2.56
CA GLU A 725 -30.38 -1.44 1.95
C GLU A 725 -31.17 -2.47 1.17
N ALA A 726 -32.29 -2.95 1.71
CA ALA A 726 -33.19 -3.87 1.04
C ALA A 726 -33.71 -3.31 -0.30
N LYS A 727 -34.00 -2.01 -0.37
CA LYS A 727 -34.41 -1.33 -1.62
C LYS A 727 -33.32 -1.32 -2.69
N MET A 728 -32.04 -1.45 -2.31
CA MET A 728 -30.92 -1.51 -3.23
C MET A 728 -30.64 -2.94 -3.73
N LEU A 729 -31.10 -3.97 -3.02
CA LEU A 729 -30.91 -5.35 -3.45
C LEU A 729 -31.62 -5.62 -4.79
N GLY A 730 -30.98 -6.40 -5.67
CA GLY A 730 -31.48 -6.73 -7.00
C GLY A 730 -31.32 -5.62 -8.05
N THR A 731 -30.86 -4.42 -7.67
CA THR A 731 -30.59 -3.32 -8.60
C THR A 731 -29.18 -3.44 -9.21
N ASN A 732 -28.95 -2.78 -10.34
CA ASN A 732 -27.67 -2.84 -11.02
C ASN A 732 -26.62 -2.07 -10.20
N ILE A 733 -25.44 -2.66 -9.96
CA ILE A 733 -24.38 -2.03 -9.14
C ILE A 733 -23.98 -0.65 -9.70
N THR A 734 -24.09 -0.44 -11.02
CA THR A 734 -23.84 0.85 -11.69
C THR A 734 -24.90 1.92 -11.39
N GLU A 735 -26.14 1.53 -11.11
CA GLU A 735 -27.24 2.43 -10.75
C GLU A 735 -27.22 2.76 -9.25
N VAL A 736 -26.84 1.80 -8.39
CA VAL A 736 -26.63 2.04 -6.95
C VAL A 736 -25.49 3.01 -6.71
N ALA A 737 -24.37 2.84 -7.41
CA ALA A 737 -23.22 3.74 -7.30
C ALA A 737 -23.60 5.18 -7.69
N ARG A 738 -24.38 5.33 -8.77
CA ARG A 738 -24.89 6.64 -9.24
C ARG A 738 -25.90 7.25 -8.26
N GLY A 739 -26.81 6.44 -7.72
CA GLY A 739 -27.80 6.88 -6.72
C GLY A 739 -27.17 7.29 -5.39
N LYS A 740 -26.15 6.57 -4.90
CA LYS A 740 -25.39 6.95 -3.71
C LYS A 740 -24.59 8.23 -3.93
N GLU A 741 -24.02 8.45 -5.11
CA GLU A 741 -23.37 9.72 -5.46
C GLU A 741 -24.37 10.89 -5.47
N ASP A 742 -25.57 10.69 -6.00
CA ASP A 742 -26.63 11.71 -6.02
C ASP A 742 -27.23 11.96 -4.63
N GLU A 743 -27.37 10.94 -3.77
CA GLU A 743 -27.79 11.08 -2.37
C GLU A 743 -26.71 11.77 -1.53
N LEU A 744 -25.42 11.45 -1.73
CA LEU A 744 -24.30 12.17 -1.11
C LEU A 744 -24.25 13.63 -1.59
N ARG A 745 -24.60 13.89 -2.84
CA ARG A 745 -24.67 15.23 -3.42
C ARG A 745 -25.84 16.02 -2.84
N MET A 746 -27.03 15.42 -2.73
CA MET A 746 -28.19 16.01 -2.06
C MET A 746 -27.95 16.26 -0.57
N LEU A 747 -27.30 15.34 0.15
CA LEU A 747 -26.98 15.52 1.57
C LEU A 747 -25.91 16.60 1.77
N LYS A 748 -24.96 16.76 0.84
CA LYS A 748 -24.02 17.90 0.82
C LYS A 748 -24.72 19.22 0.49
N GLU A 749 -25.67 19.21 -0.44
CA GLU A 749 -26.48 20.38 -0.78
C GLU A 749 -27.43 20.78 0.36
N LEU A 750 -28.03 19.82 1.07
CA LEU A 750 -28.84 20.01 2.27
C LEU A 750 -28.00 20.45 3.48
N GLY A 751 -26.80 19.89 3.66
CA GLY A 751 -25.83 20.34 4.66
C GLY A 751 -25.41 21.79 4.44
N GLY A 752 -25.13 22.18 3.19
CA GLY A 752 -24.85 23.56 2.82
C GLY A 752 -26.05 24.51 2.91
N LEU A 753 -27.27 23.98 2.88
CA LEU A 753 -28.51 24.73 3.11
C LEU A 753 -28.79 24.93 4.61
N MET A 754 -28.50 23.94 5.46
CA MET A 754 -28.59 24.09 6.92
C MET A 754 -27.50 25.03 7.47
N GLU A 755 -26.31 25.04 6.88
CA GLU A 755 -25.23 25.98 7.21
C GLU A 755 -25.57 27.44 6.84
N LYS A 756 -26.40 27.64 5.80
CA LYS A 756 -26.94 28.97 5.44
C LYS A 756 -28.13 29.43 6.27
N VAL A 757 -28.86 28.49 6.91
CA VAL A 757 -30.04 28.80 7.75
C VAL A 757 -29.65 28.93 9.23
N GLY A 758 -28.52 28.38 9.66
CA GLY A 758 -28.02 28.45 11.04
C GLY A 758 -27.29 29.74 11.43
N GLY A 759 -27.19 30.73 10.54
CA GLY A 759 -26.41 31.96 10.75
C GLY A 759 -26.91 32.94 11.80
N ASP A 760 -27.98 32.64 12.55
CA ASP A 760 -28.59 33.60 13.49
C ASP A 760 -28.95 33.05 14.89
N THR A 761 -28.50 31.85 15.26
CA THR A 761 -28.60 31.39 16.65
C THR A 761 -27.33 30.65 17.07
N GLY A 762 -26.53 31.29 17.93
CA GLY A 762 -25.24 30.79 18.38
C GLY A 762 -25.32 29.43 19.09
N ILE A 763 -24.90 28.37 18.39
CA ILE A 763 -24.43 27.10 18.95
C ILE A 763 -23.31 26.60 18.02
N GLU A 764 -22.11 27.18 18.15
CA GLU A 764 -20.88 26.66 17.55
C GLU A 764 -19.94 26.21 18.65
N ASP A 765 -20.06 24.96 19.10
CA ASP A 765 -18.95 24.23 19.72
C ASP A 765 -19.26 22.71 19.77
N SER A 766 -19.22 22.03 18.62
CA SER A 766 -19.15 20.54 18.59
C SER A 766 -18.79 19.91 17.24
N TRP A 767 -18.51 20.66 16.17
CA TRP A 767 -18.45 20.08 14.81
C TRP A 767 -17.11 20.21 14.07
N SER A 768 -16.02 20.62 14.75
CA SER A 768 -14.70 20.80 14.10
C SER A 768 -13.63 19.78 14.47
N LYS A 769 -13.93 18.75 15.29
CA LYS A 769 -12.89 17.84 15.81
C LYS A 769 -12.79 16.43 15.22
N HIS A 770 -13.68 15.99 14.33
CA HIS A 770 -13.53 14.65 13.72
C HIS A 770 -13.92 14.63 12.25
N TRP A 771 -12.97 15.02 11.39
CA TRP A 771 -12.78 14.52 10.02
C TRP A 771 -11.29 14.52 9.67
#